data_AF-A0A6N8JP29-F1
#
_entry.id   AF-A0A6N8JP29-F1
#
_cell.length_a   1.000
_cell.length_b   1.000
_cell.length_c   1.000
_cell.angle_alpha   90.00
_cell.angle_beta   90.00
_cell.angle_gamma   90.00
#
_symmetry.space_group_name_H-M   'P 1'
#
loop_
_entity.id
_entity.type
_entity.pdbx_description
1 polymer ?
#
loop_
_entity_poly.entity_id
_entity_poly.type
_entity_poly.pdbx_seq_one_letter_code
_entity_poly.pdbx_strand_id
1 'polypeptide(L)'
;MAEASDISREPRRAVALTIVDVAPTLVDLDGTAPVLSGDDLPFIGDGDRTFTLHTADVIGAGGQGTVVRATDEDGRTFAAKIAYQPHAVRDRLARRAILDYLRRLMTEHPRGEAHFQETHLMPLYATGQIRDAAPGLGESTYDVTVMPMCSDRFSHGTDITFEELRDTVIPQAAQALRLLHGRGIVHRDVKPKNLYLLDGAVVLGDFGISSVLEEGRDTGATKVDRRTPGYSPHSSVVQRENDWYALGYTIWTLYNGGVHPHQALIDGDDLSAVLAGGRPVAFAARAPEHRSLGELIYGLTYAHAQGRLGYDDIQRWLADPAAFRYRDPLDAAAMAGPAGYQFEGTVYEDRATLVTALASQWEQAKRHLYTHGLETYFRKLGETDLAVALNDITDKDPDTAPDALDGNEDLGLSRALALIDPTRSAVFWRGGAILPGTEAVDALFRQAAATPLGFYRVVEDEEAVRDLLGVVAVAGFPAPAKVGLSWLRDHKDANLGEKVDRVLAVLEAAAGDKAAVRNFAARYGGEGWALWVQQNLRLYQGRTAAGDRLLAAVAALPVDATMPLADSADARRARAEAAEALAAHTEASPHLRHAGIVRPNETVVPATAAGYFTGELFGRPVPRGFLSHLMAASAADPAAVQQARARLWGARSAEVAHDAQAALLDAAAQVDALADAEGKRAPIDGLPKPAFFARLIGALLFVLAACLLVPHFTFGAWKNAVTNAGEPLVTASTVLISPTGLGPGSLYPDALIDISTVPTGTFTGLALVGFLAAAAAVLAPKLAQALFALRGVGTKGRTRRRATALRKEAERIVAGTGAAECWITGVEEGPVPVEKDTSAFIARTQARRHPDATATALSKVAYWGGAALCAACLTIVTAPGIGYEIWADLASAAPDGMLDNQLLWGIGFCGLAATAFAAIAVLRREHPTMVTLGLLCFAPYLPLLAVGLGFIGLIIVILYFIFSLFRR
;
A
#
# COMPACT_ATOMS: atom_id res chain seq x y z
N MET A 1 34.59 86.10 18.60
CA MET A 1 33.59 85.02 18.50
C MET A 1 34.03 83.99 19.52
N ALA A 2 33.84 84.26 20.81
CA ALA A 2 32.58 84.09 21.58
C ALA A 2 32.29 82.59 21.78
N GLU A 3 32.11 82.03 22.97
CA GLU A 3 32.18 82.42 24.40
C GLU A 3 31.92 81.07 25.13
N ALA A 4 32.69 80.69 26.16
CA ALA A 4 32.29 80.72 27.58
C ALA A 4 31.02 79.88 27.91
N SER A 5 30.87 79.11 28.98
CA SER A 5 31.65 78.86 30.20
C SER A 5 30.80 77.94 31.10
N ASP A 6 31.45 77.08 31.89
CA ASP A 6 31.15 76.76 33.30
C ASP A 6 29.78 76.15 33.70
N ILE A 7 29.76 75.58 34.91
CA ILE A 7 28.65 75.36 35.87
C ILE A 7 28.69 73.95 36.51
N SER A 8 29.53 73.88 37.55
CA SER A 8 29.26 73.50 38.96
C SER A 8 28.51 72.22 39.39
N ARG A 9 29.12 71.58 40.40
CA ARG A 9 28.56 70.60 41.35
C ARG A 9 27.59 71.23 42.37
N GLU A 10 26.75 70.33 42.93
CA GLU A 10 25.92 70.39 44.17
C GLU A 10 24.46 70.91 44.07
N PRO A 11 23.54 70.55 45.00
CA PRO A 11 23.29 69.26 45.65
C PRO A 11 21.79 68.84 45.59
N ARG A 12 21.49 67.61 46.05
CA ARG A 12 20.15 67.01 46.23
C ARG A 12 19.13 68.00 46.85
N ARG A 13 18.01 68.24 46.15
CA ARG A 13 16.76 68.76 46.74
C ARG A 13 15.67 67.69 46.66
N ALA A 14 15.11 67.40 47.84
CA ALA A 14 13.95 66.56 48.05
C ALA A 14 12.76 67.00 47.18
N VAL A 15 12.06 66.03 46.60
CA VAL A 15 10.72 66.23 46.03
C VAL A 15 9.79 65.23 46.69
N ALA A 16 8.78 65.82 47.33
CA ALA A 16 7.66 65.15 47.97
C ALA A 16 6.82 64.36 46.96
N LEU A 17 6.23 63.28 47.45
CA LEU A 17 5.18 62.50 46.79
C LEU A 17 4.10 63.43 46.23
N THR A 18 4.01 63.49 44.90
CA THR A 18 2.83 63.98 44.20
C THR A 18 2.31 62.84 43.36
N ILE A 19 1.15 62.34 43.75
CA ILE A 19 0.34 61.36 43.01
C ILE A 19 0.03 62.00 41.65
N VAL A 20 0.47 61.37 40.57
CA VAL A 20 0.01 61.67 39.22
C VAL A 20 -0.63 60.41 38.67
N ASP A 21 -1.95 60.48 38.48
CA ASP A 21 -2.72 59.60 37.60
C ASP A 21 -2.05 59.59 36.22
N VAL A 22 -1.32 58.52 35.92
CA VAL A 22 -0.89 58.18 34.56
C VAL A 22 -1.23 56.71 34.37
N ALA A 23 -2.17 56.44 33.47
CA ALA A 23 -2.40 55.09 32.95
C ALA A 23 -1.05 54.48 32.54
N PRO A 24 -0.76 53.20 32.84
CA PRO A 24 0.58 52.65 32.70
C PRO A 24 0.96 52.62 31.22
N THR A 25 1.81 53.57 30.81
CA THR A 25 2.44 53.59 29.51
C THR A 25 3.42 52.42 29.46
N LEU A 26 3.02 51.37 28.76
CA LEU A 26 3.84 50.27 28.27
C LEU A 26 5.13 50.79 27.61
N VAL A 27 6.25 50.71 28.32
CA VAL A 27 7.58 50.45 27.74
C VAL A 27 8.41 49.69 28.79
N ASP A 28 8.43 48.37 28.71
CA ASP A 28 9.66 47.59 28.91
C ASP A 28 9.59 46.37 28.00
N LEU A 29 10.45 46.34 26.99
CA LEU A 29 10.56 45.27 26.00
C LEU A 29 11.28 44.11 26.69
N ASP A 30 10.54 43.22 27.39
CA ASP A 30 10.96 41.81 27.60
C ASP A 30 9.93 40.87 28.33
N GLY A 31 8.69 41.28 28.62
CA GLY A 31 7.51 40.38 28.73
C GLY A 31 7.57 39.04 29.52
N THR A 32 8.47 38.86 30.49
CA THR A 32 8.79 37.54 31.07
C THR A 32 8.25 37.28 32.48
N ALA A 33 7.80 38.31 33.21
CA ALA A 33 7.21 38.16 34.55
C ALA A 33 5.67 38.10 34.49
N PRO A 34 5.00 37.31 35.37
CA PRO A 34 3.54 37.33 35.51
C PRO A 34 2.99 38.73 35.80
N VAL A 35 2.00 39.14 35.00
CA VAL A 35 1.14 40.29 35.31
C VAL A 35 -0.01 39.78 36.17
N LEU A 36 -0.20 40.39 37.34
CA LEU A 36 -1.17 39.95 38.36
C LEU A 36 -2.35 40.94 38.45
N SER A 37 -3.48 40.50 39.00
CA SER A 37 -4.71 41.30 39.12
C SER A 37 -4.61 42.46 40.11
N GLY A 38 -3.78 42.31 41.16
CA GLY A 38 -3.76 43.22 42.30
C GLY A 38 -4.68 42.79 43.46
N ASP A 39 -5.43 41.70 43.31
CA ASP A 39 -6.30 41.15 44.35
C ASP A 39 -5.52 40.35 45.41
N ASP A 40 -6.10 40.26 46.60
CA ASP A 40 -5.63 39.34 47.64
C ASP A 40 -6.14 37.93 47.33
N LEU A 41 -5.23 37.01 47.01
CA LEU A 41 -5.56 35.66 46.58
C LEU A 41 -5.34 34.65 47.72
N PRO A 42 -6.36 33.85 48.10
CA PRO A 42 -6.17 32.75 49.04
C PRO A 42 -5.33 31.64 48.40
N PHE A 43 -4.36 31.12 49.14
CA PHE A 43 -3.47 30.07 48.70
C PHE A 43 -3.37 28.97 49.76
N ILE A 44 -3.77 27.77 49.36
CA ILE A 44 -3.60 26.54 50.14
C ILE A 44 -2.61 25.68 49.35
N GLY A 45 -1.37 25.62 49.83
CA GLY A 45 -0.33 24.81 49.20
C GLY A 45 -0.36 23.36 49.69
N ASP A 46 0.64 22.57 49.26
CA ASP A 46 0.77 21.14 49.61
C ASP A 46 1.11 20.88 51.10
N GLY A 47 1.23 21.92 51.93
CA GLY A 47 1.37 21.82 53.39
C GLY A 47 0.18 22.51 54.02
N ASP A 48 -0.40 21.93 55.09
CA ASP A 48 -1.69 22.31 55.70
C ASP A 48 -1.81 23.77 56.23
N ARG A 49 -0.85 24.65 55.92
CA ARG A 49 -0.86 26.09 56.21
C ARG A 49 -1.50 26.86 55.07
N THR A 50 -2.44 27.73 55.42
CA THR A 50 -3.11 28.64 54.48
C THR A 50 -2.41 29.99 54.47
N PHE A 51 -2.28 30.59 53.28
CA PHE A 51 -1.69 31.91 53.08
C PHE A 51 -2.63 32.82 52.28
N THR A 52 -2.51 34.12 52.49
CA THR A 52 -3.07 35.17 51.63
C THR A 52 -1.93 35.81 50.85
N LEU A 53 -2.01 35.77 49.52
CA LEU A 53 -1.02 36.38 48.61
C LEU A 53 -1.49 37.78 48.24
N HIS A 54 -0.74 38.81 48.60
CA HIS A 54 -1.09 40.20 48.33
C HIS A 54 -0.52 40.61 46.96
N THR A 55 -1.24 40.34 45.87
CA THR A 55 -0.67 40.51 44.52
C THR A 55 -0.39 41.96 44.12
N ALA A 56 -1.01 42.93 44.80
CA ALA A 56 -0.68 44.35 44.67
C ALA A 56 0.65 44.74 45.35
N ASP A 57 1.12 43.95 46.31
CA ASP A 57 2.30 44.24 47.13
C ASP A 57 3.53 43.50 46.58
N VAL A 58 3.98 43.93 45.41
CA VAL A 58 5.13 43.35 44.71
C VAL A 58 6.43 43.79 45.38
N ILE A 59 7.17 42.83 45.92
CA ILE A 59 8.46 43.04 46.58
C ILE A 59 9.67 42.70 45.67
N GLY A 60 9.42 42.10 44.51
CA GLY A 60 10.42 41.92 43.45
C GLY A 60 9.83 41.40 42.14
N ALA A 61 10.42 41.73 40.99
CA ALA A 61 9.99 41.26 39.68
C ALA A 61 11.20 40.98 38.76
N GLY A 62 11.11 39.97 37.89
CA GLY A 62 12.14 39.66 36.89
C GLY A 62 11.80 38.44 36.03
N GLY A 63 12.71 38.05 35.14
CA GLY A 63 12.48 37.03 34.10
C GLY A 63 12.19 35.59 34.56
N GLN A 64 12.10 35.34 35.87
CA GLN A 64 11.76 34.04 36.46
C GLN A 64 10.49 34.09 37.32
N GLY A 65 9.79 35.23 37.42
CA GLY A 65 8.55 35.38 38.19
C GLY A 65 8.41 36.71 38.92
N THR A 66 7.23 36.92 39.50
CA THR A 66 6.87 38.06 40.34
C THR A 66 6.83 37.61 41.80
N VAL A 67 7.54 38.31 42.69
CA VAL A 67 7.57 38.03 44.12
C VAL A 67 6.69 39.05 44.85
N VAL A 68 5.72 38.55 45.61
CA VAL A 68 4.73 39.36 46.34
C VAL A 68 4.79 39.09 47.83
N ARG A 69 4.30 40.03 48.64
CA ARG A 69 4.11 39.78 50.07
C ARG A 69 3.00 38.75 50.28
N ALA A 70 3.21 37.81 51.21
CA ALA A 70 2.19 36.86 51.65
C ALA A 70 2.03 36.92 53.18
N THR A 71 0.86 36.57 53.68
CA THR A 71 0.59 36.45 55.12
C THR A 71 -0.03 35.10 55.45
N ASP A 72 0.28 34.53 56.62
CA ASP A 72 -0.43 33.35 57.14
C ASP A 72 -1.63 33.74 58.03
N GLU A 73 -2.36 32.75 58.54
CA GLU A 73 -3.54 32.95 59.41
C GLU A 73 -3.21 33.74 60.71
N ASP A 74 -1.96 33.68 61.17
CA ASP A 74 -1.46 34.42 62.34
C ASP A 74 -1.02 35.85 61.99
N GLY A 75 -1.07 36.24 60.70
CA GLY A 75 -0.62 37.54 60.20
C GLY A 75 0.90 37.67 60.07
N ARG A 76 1.66 36.58 60.10
CA ARG A 76 3.12 36.60 59.89
C ARG A 76 3.41 36.82 58.41
N THR A 77 4.47 37.56 58.12
CA THR A 77 4.80 37.96 56.74
C THR A 77 5.79 37.02 56.08
N PHE A 78 5.53 36.68 54.82
CA PHE A 78 6.32 35.82 53.95
C PHE A 78 6.51 36.45 52.57
N ALA A 79 7.37 35.85 51.75
CA ALA A 79 7.52 36.16 50.34
C ALA A 79 6.94 35.02 49.51
N ALA A 80 6.12 35.33 48.51
CA ALA A 80 5.56 34.36 47.57
C ALA A 80 6.04 34.64 46.16
N LYS A 81 6.81 33.72 45.57
CA LYS A 81 7.22 33.77 44.16
C LYS A 81 6.15 33.13 43.30
N ILE A 82 5.60 33.91 42.38
CA ILE A 82 4.57 33.54 41.41
C ILE A 82 5.24 33.49 40.02
N ALA A 83 5.18 32.36 39.34
CA ALA A 83 5.85 32.14 38.06
C ALA A 83 4.95 31.41 37.06
N TYR A 84 5.20 31.63 35.76
CA TYR A 84 4.56 30.85 34.71
C TYR A 84 4.97 29.37 34.80
N GLN A 85 4.05 28.48 34.44
CA GLN A 85 4.35 27.05 34.36
C GLN A 85 5.35 26.78 33.23
N PRO A 86 6.40 25.97 33.47
CA PRO A 86 7.22 25.46 32.38
C PRO A 86 6.37 24.70 31.36
N HIS A 87 6.51 25.01 30.07
CA HIS A 87 5.73 24.36 29.01
C HIS A 87 6.07 22.86 28.86
N ALA A 88 7.33 22.47 29.09
CA ALA A 88 7.78 21.09 28.97
C ALA A 88 7.36 20.24 30.18
N VAL A 89 6.80 19.05 29.94
CA VAL A 89 6.40 18.09 30.99
C VAL A 89 7.60 17.66 31.84
N ARG A 90 8.76 17.42 31.22
CA ARG A 90 9.99 17.01 31.93
C ARG A 90 10.47 18.08 32.90
N ASP A 91 10.52 19.34 32.46
CA ASP A 91 10.94 20.47 33.30
C ASP A 91 9.98 20.68 34.48
N ARG A 92 8.67 20.50 34.26
CA ARG A 92 7.67 20.53 35.34
C ARG A 92 7.92 19.43 36.38
N LEU A 93 8.20 18.20 35.96
CA LEU A 93 8.47 17.09 36.86
C LEU A 93 9.79 17.28 37.63
N ALA A 94 10.86 17.72 36.95
CA ALA A 94 12.14 18.00 37.58
C ALA A 94 12.04 19.14 38.60
N ARG A 95 11.39 20.25 38.23
CA ARG A 95 11.12 21.38 39.13
C ARG A 95 10.32 20.94 40.35
N ARG A 96 9.25 20.16 40.15
CA ARG A 96 8.44 19.62 41.25
C ARG A 96 9.27 18.76 42.19
N ALA A 97 10.10 17.85 41.66
CA ALA A 97 10.97 16.99 42.47
C ALA A 97 11.98 17.79 43.31
N ILE A 98 12.55 18.87 42.76
CA ILE A 98 13.48 19.75 43.48
C ILE A 98 12.77 20.51 44.60
N LEU A 99 11.61 21.10 44.30
CA LEU A 99 10.82 21.82 45.30
C LEU A 99 10.34 20.89 46.43
N ASP A 100 9.90 19.68 46.09
CA ASP A 100 9.52 18.65 47.06
C ASP A 100 10.70 18.25 47.95
N TYR A 101 11.90 18.10 47.38
CA TYR A 101 13.13 17.81 48.13
C TYR A 101 13.46 18.92 49.14
N LEU A 102 13.46 20.18 48.69
CA LEU A 102 13.77 21.33 49.55
C LEU A 102 12.77 21.47 50.69
N ARG A 103 11.48 21.23 50.42
CA ARG A 103 10.45 21.23 51.45
C ARG A 103 10.66 20.12 52.48
N ARG A 104 10.87 18.88 52.00
CA ARG A 104 11.11 17.72 52.89
C ARG A 104 12.33 17.92 53.78
N LEU A 105 13.38 18.53 53.23
CA LEU A 105 14.59 18.87 53.97
C LEU A 105 14.26 19.66 55.25
N MET A 106 13.26 20.55 55.22
CA MET A 106 12.80 21.25 56.41
C MET A 106 11.82 20.41 57.25
N THR A 107 10.77 19.87 56.64
CA THR A 107 9.64 19.28 57.37
C THR A 107 10.01 17.98 58.08
N GLU A 108 10.96 17.23 57.55
CA GLU A 108 11.38 15.93 58.10
C GLU A 108 12.53 16.04 59.12
N HIS A 109 13.14 17.22 59.26
CA HIS A 109 14.27 17.43 60.17
C HIS A 109 13.81 17.94 61.55
N PRO A 110 14.40 17.49 62.67
CA PRO A 110 13.99 17.92 64.02
C PRO A 110 14.05 19.42 64.28
N ARG A 111 14.88 20.17 63.52
CA ARG A 111 14.96 21.64 63.62
C ARG A 111 13.91 22.40 62.82
N GLY A 112 13.09 21.70 62.01
CA GLY A 112 12.03 22.31 61.22
C GLY A 112 12.52 23.50 60.39
N GLU A 113 11.87 24.65 60.60
CA GLU A 113 12.17 25.91 59.90
C GLU A 113 13.61 26.39 60.12
N ALA A 114 14.25 26.09 61.26
CA ALA A 114 15.62 26.52 61.57
C ALA A 114 16.72 25.66 60.91
N HIS A 115 16.36 24.61 60.15
CA HIS A 115 17.34 23.72 59.52
C HIS A 115 18.22 24.44 58.47
N PHE A 116 17.79 25.59 57.92
CA PHE A 116 18.63 26.39 57.00
C PHE A 116 19.94 26.86 57.63
N GLN A 117 20.04 26.93 58.96
CA GLN A 117 21.28 27.31 59.64
C GLN A 117 22.40 26.27 59.44
N GLU A 118 22.06 25.03 59.08
CA GLU A 118 23.03 23.97 58.74
C GLU A 118 23.10 23.72 57.24
N THR A 119 21.98 23.84 56.52
CA THR A 119 21.92 23.52 55.10
C THR A 119 22.30 24.69 54.20
N HIS A 120 22.10 25.91 54.66
CA HIS A 120 22.26 27.14 53.88
C HIS A 120 21.42 27.15 52.59
N LEU A 121 20.31 26.39 52.56
CA LEU A 121 19.34 26.38 51.47
C LEU A 121 18.09 27.15 51.88
N MET A 122 17.52 27.93 50.96
CA MET A 122 16.32 28.74 51.20
C MET A 122 15.15 27.85 51.68
N PRO A 123 14.55 28.16 52.85
CA PRO A 123 13.36 27.47 53.32
C PRO A 123 12.15 27.63 52.38
N LEU A 124 11.42 26.54 52.14
CA LEU A 124 10.14 26.52 51.43
C LEU A 124 8.99 26.10 52.37
N TYR A 125 8.05 27.02 52.59
CA TYR A 125 6.88 26.79 53.46
C TYR A 125 5.73 26.10 52.74
N ALA A 126 5.47 26.49 51.50
CA ALA A 126 4.39 25.95 50.70
C ALA A 126 4.67 26.08 49.20
N THR A 127 4.18 25.10 48.44
CA THR A 127 4.21 25.08 46.98
C THR A 127 2.83 24.69 46.46
N GLY A 128 2.45 25.17 45.29
CA GLY A 128 1.13 24.91 44.74
C GLY A 128 0.83 25.80 43.55
N GLN A 129 -0.46 25.94 43.22
CA GLN A 129 -0.92 26.69 42.06
C GLN A 129 -2.04 27.66 42.45
N ILE A 130 -2.07 28.79 41.76
CA ILE A 130 -3.15 29.77 41.85
C ILE A 130 -3.68 30.08 40.46
N ARG A 131 -4.91 30.57 40.40
CA ARG A 131 -5.47 31.23 39.22
C ARG A 131 -5.63 32.70 39.52
N ASP A 132 -5.27 33.52 38.56
CA ASP A 132 -5.42 34.95 38.68
C ASP A 132 -5.84 35.56 37.33
N ALA A 133 -6.71 36.55 37.39
CA ALA A 133 -7.34 37.18 36.23
C ALA A 133 -6.84 38.61 36.05
N ALA A 134 -5.73 38.75 35.34
CA ALA A 134 -5.14 40.06 35.09
C ALA A 134 -6.02 40.89 34.11
N PRO A 135 -6.28 42.18 34.41
CA PRO A 135 -7.05 43.06 33.54
C PRO A 135 -6.50 43.10 32.11
N GLY A 136 -7.32 42.72 31.13
CA GLY A 136 -6.96 42.73 29.69
C GLY A 136 -6.18 41.51 29.18
N LEU A 137 -5.76 40.58 30.06
CA LEU A 137 -5.02 39.36 29.69
C LEU A 137 -5.81 38.06 29.95
N GLY A 138 -6.91 38.12 30.71
CA GLY A 138 -7.74 36.96 31.03
C GLY A 138 -7.22 36.14 32.22
N GLU A 139 -7.86 35.00 32.50
CA GLU A 139 -7.47 34.11 33.60
C GLU A 139 -6.28 33.23 33.20
N SER A 140 -5.22 33.23 34.03
CA SER A 140 -4.04 32.39 33.86
C SER A 140 -3.73 31.61 35.14
N THR A 141 -3.07 30.46 34.99
CA THR A 141 -2.62 29.62 36.13
C THR A 141 -1.13 29.80 36.35
N TYR A 142 -0.74 30.02 37.61
CA TYR A 142 0.65 30.26 38.02
C TYR A 142 1.10 29.27 39.07
N ASP A 143 2.38 28.90 39.04
CA ASP A 143 3.03 28.15 40.12
C ASP A 143 3.46 29.12 41.23
N VAL A 144 3.19 28.75 42.47
CA VAL A 144 3.51 29.55 43.66
C VAL A 144 4.47 28.81 44.57
N THR A 145 5.44 29.53 45.10
CA THR A 145 6.35 29.06 46.15
C THR A 145 6.45 30.11 47.25
N VAL A 146 6.11 29.72 48.48
CA VAL A 146 6.15 30.58 49.67
C VAL A 146 7.42 30.32 50.45
N MET A 147 8.16 31.39 50.75
CA MET A 147 9.48 31.39 51.39
C MET A 147 9.54 32.48 52.49
N PRO A 148 10.51 32.45 53.41
CA PRO A 148 10.62 33.48 54.44
C PRO A 148 10.95 34.84 53.84
N MET A 149 10.55 35.90 54.53
CA MET A 149 11.08 37.23 54.22
C MET A 149 12.58 37.25 54.55
N CYS A 150 13.40 37.67 53.59
CA CYS A 150 14.86 37.69 53.72
C CYS A 150 15.43 38.97 53.13
N SER A 151 16.66 39.32 53.52
CA SER A 151 17.36 40.46 52.97
C SER A 151 18.12 40.07 51.70
N ASP A 152 17.91 40.82 50.62
CA ASP A 152 18.61 40.70 49.34
C ASP A 152 19.96 41.43 49.32
N ARG A 153 20.60 41.61 50.49
CA ARG A 153 21.82 42.40 50.73
C ARG A 153 22.90 42.22 49.64
N PHE A 154 23.07 40.99 49.16
CA PHE A 154 24.09 40.62 48.19
C PHE A 154 23.80 41.09 46.74
N SER A 155 22.61 41.64 46.47
CA SER A 155 22.16 42.06 45.14
C SER A 155 22.60 43.47 44.72
N HIS A 156 22.87 44.38 45.68
CA HIS A 156 22.99 45.83 45.41
C HIS A 156 24.41 46.40 45.58
N GLY A 157 25.45 45.62 45.31
CA GLY A 157 26.84 46.12 45.31
C GLY A 157 27.30 46.63 46.67
N THR A 158 27.00 45.90 47.74
CA THR A 158 27.44 46.23 49.10
C THR A 158 28.93 45.98 49.29
N ASP A 159 29.59 46.83 50.08
CA ASP A 159 30.96 46.59 50.55
C ASP A 159 31.00 45.39 51.51
N ILE A 160 31.36 44.22 50.98
CA ILE A 160 31.59 43.01 51.76
C ILE A 160 33.09 42.92 52.06
N THR A 161 33.40 42.71 53.33
CA THR A 161 34.78 42.56 53.79
C THR A 161 35.34 41.20 53.41
N PHE A 162 36.68 41.09 53.35
CA PHE A 162 37.32 39.80 53.09
C PHE A 162 37.00 38.78 54.20
N GLU A 163 36.93 39.23 55.44
CA GLU A 163 36.56 38.42 56.60
C GLU A 163 35.13 37.89 56.46
N GLU A 164 34.17 38.73 56.06
CA GLU A 164 32.80 38.30 55.83
C GLU A 164 32.68 37.29 54.66
N LEU A 165 33.45 37.47 53.58
CA LEU A 165 33.53 36.48 52.50
C LEU A 165 34.08 35.14 52.98
N ARG A 166 35.21 35.18 53.70
CA ARG A 166 35.92 33.99 54.18
C ARG A 166 35.15 33.23 55.24
N ASP A 167 34.64 33.94 56.25
CA ASP A 167 34.10 33.31 57.46
C ASP A 167 32.60 32.99 57.32
N THR A 168 31.90 33.68 56.43
CA THR A 168 30.45 33.58 56.31
C THR A 168 30.02 33.16 54.90
N VAL A 169 30.30 33.96 53.87
CA VAL A 169 29.66 33.75 52.54
C VAL A 169 30.15 32.47 51.85
N ILE A 170 31.47 32.31 51.70
CA ILE A 170 32.09 31.17 51.01
C ILE A 170 31.72 29.83 51.66
N PRO A 171 31.92 29.62 52.99
CA PRO A 171 31.64 28.33 53.62
C PRO A 171 30.16 27.95 53.51
N GLN A 172 29.26 28.91 53.70
CA GLN A 172 27.82 28.68 53.71
C GLN A 172 27.27 28.40 52.30
N ALA A 173 27.69 29.18 51.29
CA ALA A 173 27.33 28.91 49.90
C ALA A 173 27.89 27.57 49.39
N ALA A 174 29.13 27.23 49.76
CA ALA A 174 29.74 25.95 49.40
C ALA A 174 29.00 24.77 50.05
N GLN A 175 28.57 24.92 51.30
CA GLN A 175 27.78 23.91 52.02
C GLN A 175 26.41 23.67 51.34
N ALA A 176 25.72 24.73 50.92
CA ALA A 176 24.48 24.62 50.16
C ALA A 176 24.67 23.82 48.87
N LEU A 177 25.70 24.16 48.07
CA LEU A 177 26.01 23.46 46.82
C LEU A 177 26.38 21.99 47.04
N ARG A 178 27.20 21.69 48.05
CA ARG A 178 27.53 20.30 48.42
C ARG A 178 26.28 19.46 48.70
N LEU A 179 25.30 20.01 49.41
CA LEU A 179 24.06 19.30 49.73
C LEU A 179 23.21 19.04 48.49
N LEU A 180 23.10 20.01 47.57
CA LEU A 180 22.41 19.83 46.29
C LEU A 180 23.11 18.78 45.42
N HIS A 181 24.41 18.92 45.25
CA HIS A 181 25.24 18.02 44.44
C HIS A 181 25.21 16.58 44.97
N GLY A 182 25.15 16.41 46.30
CA GLY A 182 24.99 15.10 46.95
C GLY A 182 23.66 14.40 46.64
N ARG A 183 22.67 15.11 46.14
CA ARG A 183 21.39 14.58 45.65
C ARG A 183 21.25 14.63 44.13
N GLY A 184 22.35 14.89 43.41
CA GLY A 184 22.34 15.00 41.95
C GLY A 184 21.64 16.26 41.43
N ILE A 185 21.38 17.26 42.28
CA ILE A 185 20.74 18.52 41.88
C ILE A 185 21.83 19.53 41.52
N VAL A 186 21.73 20.15 40.35
CA VAL A 186 22.60 21.26 39.90
C VAL A 186 21.79 22.57 39.93
N HIS A 187 22.31 23.60 40.59
CA HIS A 187 21.60 24.85 40.82
C HIS A 187 21.41 25.65 39.52
N ARG A 188 22.48 25.76 38.71
CA ARG A 188 22.56 26.43 37.39
C ARG A 188 22.46 27.96 37.38
N ASP A 189 22.07 28.57 38.49
CA ASP A 189 21.96 30.04 38.60
C ASP A 189 22.64 30.60 39.86
N VAL A 190 23.86 30.14 40.16
CA VAL A 190 24.60 30.68 41.33
C VAL A 190 25.15 32.06 40.98
N LYS A 191 24.67 33.09 41.68
CA LYS A 191 25.06 34.50 41.49
C LYS A 191 24.74 35.31 42.76
N PRO A 192 25.31 36.52 42.93
CA PRO A 192 25.03 37.37 44.10
C PRO A 192 23.54 37.58 44.38
N LYS A 193 22.72 37.78 43.33
CA LYS A 193 21.27 38.01 43.44
C LYS A 193 20.48 36.84 44.06
N ASN A 194 21.05 35.64 44.01
CA ASN A 194 20.41 34.41 44.50
C ASN A 194 20.96 33.98 45.88
N LEU A 195 21.85 34.79 46.48
CA LEU A 195 22.26 34.66 47.88
C LEU A 195 21.45 35.65 48.72
N TYR A 196 20.91 35.19 49.84
CA TYR A 196 20.09 35.98 50.74
C TYR A 196 20.62 35.89 52.16
N LEU A 197 20.30 36.90 52.98
CA LEU A 197 20.55 36.87 54.41
C LEU A 197 19.24 36.61 55.16
N LEU A 198 19.20 35.48 55.87
CA LEU A 198 18.07 35.04 56.69
C LEU A 198 18.57 34.79 58.12
N ASP A 199 18.10 35.57 59.09
CA ASP A 199 18.49 35.50 60.50
C ASP A 199 20.02 35.41 60.73
N GLY A 200 20.79 36.16 59.92
CA GLY A 200 22.25 36.22 59.99
C GLY A 200 22.99 35.09 59.27
N ALA A 201 22.29 34.13 58.66
CA ALA A 201 22.88 33.10 57.81
C ALA A 201 22.69 33.42 56.32
N VAL A 202 23.71 33.12 55.53
CA VAL A 202 23.65 33.14 54.06
C VAL A 202 22.91 31.90 53.60
N VAL A 203 21.87 32.11 52.79
CA VAL A 203 21.08 31.04 52.19
C VAL A 203 21.07 31.18 50.67
N LEU A 204 21.28 30.07 49.97
CA LEU A 204 21.14 29.98 48.52
C LEU A 204 19.67 29.75 48.16
N GLY A 205 19.13 30.66 47.35
CA GLY A 205 17.75 30.61 46.87
C GLY A 205 17.65 30.63 45.35
N ASP A 206 16.40 30.63 44.89
CA ASP A 206 16.01 30.64 43.48
C ASP A 206 16.41 29.41 42.63
N PHE A 207 15.65 28.33 42.85
CA PHE A 207 15.76 27.07 42.10
C PHE A 207 14.95 27.09 40.78
N GLY A 208 14.74 28.28 40.21
CA GLY A 208 13.98 28.56 38.99
C GLY A 208 14.29 27.64 37.81
N ILE A 209 15.59 27.43 37.59
CA ILE A 209 16.15 26.72 36.43
C ILE A 209 17.02 25.51 36.80
N SER A 210 16.99 25.10 38.07
CA SER A 210 17.77 23.97 38.58
C SER A 210 17.35 22.65 37.92
N SER A 211 18.27 21.69 37.87
CA SER A 211 18.06 20.40 37.19
C SER A 211 18.47 19.22 38.07
N VAL A 212 17.83 18.07 37.84
CA VAL A 212 18.20 16.78 38.47
C VAL A 212 18.97 15.94 37.45
N LEU A 213 20.17 15.50 37.82
CA LEU A 213 20.99 14.57 37.04
C LEU A 213 20.46 13.14 37.23
N GLU A 214 20.20 12.41 36.14
CA GLU A 214 19.81 10.99 36.19
C GLU A 214 21.04 10.13 36.49
N GLU A 215 20.92 9.16 37.42
CA GLU A 215 22.00 8.20 37.69
C GLU A 215 22.37 7.42 36.42
N GLY A 216 23.66 7.44 36.04
CA GLY A 216 24.17 6.74 34.86
C GLY A 216 24.04 7.50 33.54
N ARG A 217 23.55 8.75 33.55
CA ARG A 217 23.56 9.66 32.40
C ARG A 217 24.16 11.01 32.80
N ASP A 218 25.47 11.14 32.71
CA ASP A 218 26.15 12.46 32.77
C ASP A 218 25.86 13.35 31.54
N THR A 219 24.98 12.92 30.63
CA THR A 219 24.69 13.57 29.35
C THR A 219 23.28 14.16 29.30
N GLY A 220 22.92 14.99 30.28
CA GLY A 220 21.76 15.86 30.20
C GLY A 220 21.96 17.03 29.21
N ALA A 221 22.30 16.73 27.95
CA ALA A 221 22.30 17.70 26.86
C ALA A 221 20.85 18.15 26.63
N THR A 222 20.48 19.22 27.32
CA THR A 222 19.29 20.00 27.00
C THR A 222 19.84 21.31 26.46
N LYS A 223 19.80 21.51 25.13
CA LYS A 223 20.03 22.83 24.53
C LYS A 223 18.95 23.76 25.06
N VAL A 224 19.25 24.42 26.17
CA VAL A 224 18.41 25.45 26.75
C VAL A 224 19.29 26.66 26.96
N ASP A 225 19.03 27.69 26.15
CA ASP A 225 19.69 28.99 26.21
C ASP A 225 19.19 29.81 27.42
N ARG A 226 19.38 29.24 28.61
CA ARG A 226 19.08 29.88 29.91
C ARG A 226 20.35 29.91 30.74
N ARG A 227 21.35 30.65 30.24
CA ARG A 227 22.58 30.94 30.98
C ARG A 227 22.44 32.33 31.58
N THR A 228 22.88 32.52 32.83
CA THR A 228 23.15 33.88 33.31
C THR A 228 24.48 34.32 32.71
N PRO A 229 24.51 35.38 31.88
CA PRO A 229 25.73 35.87 31.25
C PRO A 229 26.86 36.07 32.28
N GLY A 230 28.05 35.54 31.98
CA GLY A 230 29.23 35.63 32.85
C GLY A 230 29.36 34.58 33.96
N TYR A 231 28.26 34.00 34.44
CA TYR A 231 28.27 33.03 35.56
C TYR A 231 28.20 31.56 35.14
N SER A 232 28.16 31.26 33.84
CA SER A 232 28.14 29.90 33.31
C SER A 232 29.31 29.67 32.35
N PRO A 233 29.98 28.50 32.39
CA PRO A 233 31.00 28.15 31.40
C PRO A 233 30.38 27.93 30.00
N HIS A 234 31.20 27.96 28.95
CA HIS A 234 30.78 27.68 27.57
C HIS A 234 30.62 26.17 27.32
N SER A 235 29.65 25.56 27.98
CA SER A 235 29.31 24.16 27.78
C SER A 235 27.80 24.01 27.65
N SER A 236 27.36 23.21 26.68
CA SER A 236 25.97 22.74 26.57
C SER A 236 25.66 21.62 27.58
N VAL A 237 26.68 21.12 28.28
CA VAL A 237 26.56 20.03 29.25
C VAL A 237 26.31 20.59 30.65
N VAL A 238 25.22 20.13 31.28
CA VAL A 238 24.90 20.45 32.67
C VAL A 238 25.66 19.50 33.59
N GLN A 239 26.57 20.04 34.40
CA GLN A 239 27.39 19.28 35.35
C GLN A 239 27.46 20.01 36.69
N ARG A 240 27.74 19.28 37.78
CA ARG A 240 27.86 19.83 39.15
C ARG A 240 28.98 20.88 39.22
N GLU A 241 30.03 20.65 38.45
CA GLU A 241 31.22 21.48 38.34
C GLU A 241 30.88 22.88 37.81
N ASN A 242 29.78 23.05 37.09
CA ASN A 242 29.37 24.36 36.57
C ASN A 242 28.92 25.31 37.70
N ASP A 243 28.35 24.78 38.80
CA ASP A 243 27.98 25.62 39.95
C ASP A 243 29.22 26.14 40.70
N TRP A 244 30.35 25.41 40.69
CA TRP A 244 31.60 25.88 41.27
C TRP A 244 32.20 27.03 40.46
N TYR A 245 32.12 26.97 39.13
CA TYR A 245 32.47 28.07 38.24
C TYR A 245 31.63 29.32 38.55
N ALA A 246 30.32 29.13 38.67
CA ALA A 246 29.38 30.19 39.00
C ALA A 246 29.66 30.79 40.39
N LEU A 247 29.99 29.96 41.39
CA LEU A 247 30.40 30.41 42.73
C LEU A 247 31.69 31.23 42.68
N GLY A 248 32.69 30.82 41.89
CA GLY A 248 33.94 31.56 41.74
C GLY A 248 33.73 33.00 41.26
N TYR A 249 32.93 33.19 40.21
CA TYR A 249 32.55 34.53 39.75
C TYR A 249 31.60 35.25 40.71
N THR A 250 30.76 34.54 41.45
CA THR A 250 29.94 35.13 42.54
C THR A 250 30.83 35.75 43.61
N ILE A 251 31.83 35.01 44.09
CA ILE A 251 32.79 35.50 45.08
C ILE A 251 33.56 36.69 44.53
N TRP A 252 34.01 36.62 43.27
CA TRP A 252 34.69 37.75 42.61
C TRP A 252 33.80 38.99 42.61
N THR A 253 32.58 38.88 42.12
CA THR A 253 31.64 40.01 42.01
C THR A 253 31.37 40.63 43.38
N LEU A 254 31.12 39.82 44.41
CA LEU A 254 30.93 40.31 45.78
C LEU A 254 32.18 41.02 46.32
N TYR A 255 33.36 40.44 46.08
CA TYR A 255 34.63 41.05 46.46
C TYR A 255 34.88 42.38 45.75
N ASN A 256 34.37 42.56 44.53
CA ASN A 256 34.57 43.76 43.72
C ASN A 256 33.37 44.74 43.77
N GLY A 257 32.65 44.80 44.89
CA GLY A 257 31.58 45.78 45.11
C GLY A 257 30.36 45.57 44.19
N GLY A 258 30.07 44.32 43.81
CA GLY A 258 28.94 43.98 42.96
C GLY A 258 29.21 44.02 41.45
N VAL A 259 30.45 44.33 41.03
CA VAL A 259 30.80 44.43 39.61
C VAL A 259 31.49 43.16 39.12
N HIS A 260 30.89 42.48 38.14
CA HIS A 260 31.46 41.29 37.51
C HIS A 260 32.74 41.63 36.72
N PRO A 261 33.79 40.80 36.72
CA PRO A 261 35.04 41.09 36.00
C PRO A 261 34.85 41.28 34.48
N HIS A 262 33.79 40.68 33.93
CA HIS A 262 33.40 40.82 32.53
C HIS A 262 32.19 41.73 32.32
N GLN A 263 31.87 42.65 33.24
CA GLN A 263 30.65 43.47 33.17
C GLN A 263 30.48 44.17 31.81
N ALA A 264 31.54 44.79 31.27
CA ALA A 264 31.49 45.45 29.96
C ALA A 264 31.19 44.49 28.79
N LEU A 265 31.60 43.22 28.89
CA LEU A 265 31.31 42.19 27.87
C LEU A 265 29.91 41.62 28.04
N ILE A 266 29.40 41.53 29.27
CA ILE A 266 28.01 41.19 29.56
C ILE A 266 27.08 42.26 29.01
N ASP A 267 27.37 43.54 29.28
CA ASP A 267 26.56 44.68 28.84
C ASP A 267 26.60 44.84 27.30
N GLY A 268 27.69 44.41 26.66
CA GLY A 268 27.90 44.46 25.22
C GLY A 268 27.51 43.19 24.45
N ASP A 269 26.99 42.16 25.13
CA ASP A 269 26.62 40.85 24.57
C ASP A 269 27.74 40.15 23.75
N ASP A 270 29.00 40.33 24.15
CA ASP A 270 30.19 39.74 23.50
C ASP A 270 31.02 38.94 24.51
N LEU A 271 30.45 37.85 24.99
CA LEU A 271 31.14 36.90 25.87
C LEU A 271 31.98 35.87 25.10
N SER A 272 32.04 35.96 23.76
CA SER A 272 32.68 34.97 22.88
C SER A 272 34.14 34.69 23.27
N ALA A 273 34.91 35.73 23.59
CA ALA A 273 36.31 35.64 23.99
C ALA A 273 36.53 35.03 25.40
N VAL A 274 35.60 35.27 26.33
CA VAL A 274 35.62 34.69 27.69
C VAL A 274 35.27 33.20 27.64
N LEU A 275 34.41 32.84 26.70
CA LEU A 275 33.85 31.51 26.50
C LEU A 275 34.76 30.61 25.65
N ALA A 276 35.78 31.16 24.97
CA ALA A 276 36.72 30.43 24.12
C ALA A 276 37.83 29.64 24.87
N GLY A 277 37.68 29.40 26.18
CA GLY A 277 38.60 28.56 26.96
C GLY A 277 39.92 29.25 27.35
N GLY A 278 39.92 30.59 27.46
CA GLY A 278 41.07 31.35 27.95
C GLY A 278 41.34 31.17 29.45
N ARG A 279 42.51 31.64 29.91
CA ARG A 279 42.80 31.74 31.35
C ARG A 279 41.76 32.66 32.03
N PRO A 280 41.28 32.33 33.24
CA PRO A 280 40.47 33.24 34.03
C PRO A 280 41.12 34.63 34.16
N VAL A 281 40.30 35.65 34.36
CA VAL A 281 40.76 37.03 34.57
C VAL A 281 41.79 37.08 35.69
N ALA A 282 42.81 37.90 35.53
CA ALA A 282 43.82 38.11 36.58
C ALA A 282 43.18 38.78 37.80
N PHE A 283 43.24 38.12 38.94
CA PHE A 283 42.66 38.63 40.19
C PHE A 283 43.56 39.70 40.82
N ALA A 284 43.00 40.89 41.02
CA ALA A 284 43.68 41.99 41.70
C ALA A 284 43.32 42.03 43.20
N ALA A 285 44.20 41.50 44.04
CA ALA A 285 44.04 41.55 45.49
C ALA A 285 44.11 43.00 46.02
N ARG A 286 43.24 43.35 46.97
CA ARG A 286 43.17 44.67 47.63
C ARG A 286 44.25 44.80 48.70
N ALA A 287 44.68 43.67 49.27
CA ALA A 287 45.75 43.55 50.24
C ALA A 287 46.53 42.23 50.01
N PRO A 288 47.82 42.14 50.39
CA PRO A 288 48.66 40.95 50.19
C PRO A 288 48.06 39.65 50.74
N GLU A 289 47.39 39.72 51.88
CA GLU A 289 46.70 38.62 52.56
C GLU A 289 45.52 38.06 51.74
N HIS A 290 44.95 38.82 50.81
CA HIS A 290 43.87 38.35 49.93
C HIS A 290 44.40 37.61 48.69
N ARG A 291 45.72 37.46 48.51
CA ARG A 291 46.30 36.84 47.31
C ARG A 291 45.77 35.41 47.09
N SER A 292 45.67 34.61 48.15
CA SER A 292 45.20 33.22 48.03
C SER A 292 43.71 33.11 47.68
N LEU A 293 42.90 34.14 47.96
CA LEU A 293 41.53 34.23 47.46
C LEU A 293 41.52 34.27 45.93
N GLY A 294 42.47 34.99 45.32
CA GLY A 294 42.63 35.01 43.88
C GLY A 294 42.96 33.64 43.28
N GLU A 295 43.81 32.86 43.96
CA GLU A 295 44.13 31.49 43.54
C GLU A 295 42.92 30.55 43.66
N LEU A 296 42.12 30.68 44.73
CA LEU A 296 40.88 29.94 44.88
C LEU A 296 39.87 30.30 43.78
N ILE A 297 39.63 31.60 43.56
CA ILE A 297 38.72 32.09 42.52
C ILE A 297 39.19 31.62 41.15
N TYR A 298 40.49 31.70 40.85
CA TYR A 298 41.06 31.24 39.60
C TYR A 298 40.79 29.76 39.35
N GLY A 299 41.03 28.90 40.35
CA GLY A 299 40.77 27.46 40.22
C GLY A 299 39.27 27.10 40.16
N LEU A 300 38.40 27.85 40.85
CA LEU A 300 36.94 27.68 40.75
C LEU A 300 36.43 28.08 39.36
N THR A 301 36.98 29.16 38.79
CA THR A 301 36.57 29.72 37.49
C THR A 301 37.29 29.11 36.29
N TYR A 302 38.04 28.01 36.49
CA TYR A 302 38.70 27.30 35.41
C TYR A 302 37.69 26.77 34.39
N ALA A 303 37.93 27.04 33.10
CA ALA A 303 36.95 26.82 32.03
C ALA A 303 36.59 25.33 31.82
N HIS A 304 37.54 24.42 32.02
CA HIS A 304 37.29 22.98 31.92
C HIS A 304 36.84 22.40 33.26
N ALA A 305 35.88 21.46 33.23
CA ALA A 305 35.45 20.77 34.45
C ALA A 305 36.58 19.94 35.06
N GLN A 306 37.40 19.30 34.22
CA GLN A 306 38.59 18.57 34.64
C GLN A 306 39.65 19.54 35.19
N GLY A 307 39.95 19.45 36.49
CA GLY A 307 40.91 20.32 37.18
C GLY A 307 40.30 21.56 37.82
N ARG A 308 38.98 21.78 37.70
CA ARG A 308 38.27 22.82 38.44
C ARG A 308 38.22 22.48 39.93
N LEU A 309 38.39 23.49 40.77
CA LEU A 309 38.23 23.34 42.21
C LEU A 309 36.76 23.12 42.61
N GLY A 310 36.54 22.42 43.72
CA GLY A 310 35.23 22.15 44.29
C GLY A 310 35.19 22.30 45.81
N TYR A 311 34.21 21.65 46.46
CA TYR A 311 33.97 21.79 47.89
C TYR A 311 35.20 21.49 48.76
N ASP A 312 35.89 20.37 48.51
CA ASP A 312 37.03 19.96 49.34
C ASP A 312 38.21 20.94 49.21
N ASP A 313 38.38 21.58 48.05
CA ASP A 313 39.37 22.64 47.83
C ASP A 313 39.06 23.89 48.62
N ILE A 314 37.77 24.29 48.66
CA ILE A 314 37.30 25.40 49.48
C ILE A 314 37.57 25.10 50.96
N GLN A 315 37.31 23.89 51.43
CA GLN A 315 37.61 23.51 52.82
C GLN A 315 39.12 23.56 53.12
N ARG A 316 39.96 23.13 52.18
CA ARG A 316 41.42 23.26 52.30
C ARG A 316 41.87 24.71 52.38
N TRP A 317 41.29 25.58 51.55
CA TRP A 317 41.56 27.01 51.59
C TRP A 317 41.10 27.64 52.91
N LEU A 318 39.91 27.29 53.42
CA LEU A 318 39.39 27.79 54.70
C LEU A 318 40.26 27.36 55.90
N ALA A 319 40.83 26.15 55.86
CA ALA A 319 41.67 25.63 56.93
C ALA A 319 43.03 26.36 57.05
N ASP A 320 43.67 26.68 55.92
CA ASP A 320 44.90 27.46 55.88
C ASP A 320 45.01 28.28 54.58
N PRO A 321 44.42 29.50 54.54
CA PRO A 321 44.46 30.35 53.35
C PRO A 321 45.87 30.75 52.95
N ALA A 322 46.82 30.82 53.90
CA ALA A 322 48.18 31.29 53.62
C ALA A 322 49.03 30.21 52.94
N ALA A 323 48.77 28.93 53.24
CA ALA A 323 49.43 27.78 52.62
C ALA A 323 48.74 27.28 51.34
N PHE A 324 47.48 27.66 51.08
CA PHE A 324 46.78 27.26 49.87
C PHE A 324 47.52 27.73 48.61
N ARG A 325 47.74 26.82 47.67
CA ARG A 325 48.34 27.10 46.36
C ARG A 325 47.55 26.39 45.28
N TYR A 326 47.07 27.12 44.28
CA TYR A 326 46.49 26.53 43.08
C TYR A 326 47.58 26.28 42.03
N ARG A 327 47.60 25.08 41.46
CA ARG A 327 48.51 24.74 40.36
C ARG A 327 47.71 24.75 39.06
N ASP A 328 47.95 25.75 38.21
CA ASP A 328 47.25 25.85 36.92
C ASP A 328 47.55 24.60 36.06
N PRO A 329 46.51 23.82 35.69
CA PRO A 329 46.67 22.68 34.80
C PRO A 329 47.30 23.04 33.44
N LEU A 330 47.15 24.29 32.99
CA LEU A 330 47.78 24.78 31.77
C LEU A 330 49.28 25.04 31.96
N ASP A 331 49.72 25.48 33.14
CA ASP A 331 51.15 25.63 33.44
C ASP A 331 51.83 24.26 33.62
N ALA A 332 51.11 23.28 34.18
CA ALA A 332 51.59 21.89 34.23
C ALA A 332 51.70 21.26 32.83
N ALA A 333 50.78 21.56 31.91
CA ALA A 333 50.84 21.13 30.51
C ALA A 333 51.93 21.87 29.72
N ALA A 334 52.12 23.18 29.95
CA ALA A 334 53.18 23.97 29.33
C ALA A 334 54.60 23.55 29.78
N MET A 335 54.73 23.05 31.02
CA MET A 335 55.97 22.46 31.55
C MET A 335 56.19 21.00 31.12
N ALA A 336 55.18 20.32 30.59
CA ALA A 336 55.25 18.89 30.23
C ALA A 336 55.59 18.62 28.76
N GLY A 337 55.60 19.64 27.89
CA GLY A 337 55.65 19.41 26.43
C GLY A 337 54.36 18.73 25.93
N PRO A 338 54.19 18.51 24.62
CA PRO A 338 52.96 17.94 24.08
C PRO A 338 52.84 16.47 24.46
N ALA A 339 52.14 16.17 25.55
CA ALA A 339 51.71 14.81 25.83
C ALA A 339 50.74 14.39 24.71
N GLY A 340 51.03 13.26 24.05
CA GLY A 340 50.17 12.70 23.01
C GLY A 340 48.70 12.54 23.45
N TYR A 341 47.82 12.25 22.51
CA TYR A 341 46.40 12.07 22.80
C TYR A 341 46.16 10.76 23.56
N GLN A 342 45.57 10.83 24.75
CA GLN A 342 45.19 9.63 25.49
C GLN A 342 43.86 9.07 24.96
N PHE A 343 43.90 7.84 24.46
CA PHE A 343 42.74 7.11 23.99
C PHE A 343 42.80 5.67 24.51
N GLU A 344 41.75 5.23 25.20
CA GLU A 344 41.61 3.86 25.71
C GLU A 344 42.84 3.38 26.51
N GLY A 345 43.35 4.26 27.39
CA GLY A 345 44.48 3.97 28.28
C GLY A 345 45.87 4.06 27.63
N THR A 346 45.96 4.34 26.33
CA THR A 346 47.23 4.49 25.60
C THR A 346 47.42 5.94 25.14
N VAL A 347 48.66 6.43 25.14
CA VAL A 347 49.00 7.78 24.68
C VAL A 347 49.54 7.71 23.25
N TYR A 348 48.93 8.45 22.33
CA TYR A 348 49.27 8.48 20.91
C TYR A 348 49.87 9.83 20.52
N GLU A 349 51.16 9.83 20.18
CA GLU A 349 51.90 11.05 19.80
C GLU A 349 51.89 11.27 18.28
N ASP A 350 51.68 10.22 17.50
CA ASP A 350 51.65 10.25 16.03
C ASP A 350 50.22 10.15 15.49
N ARG A 351 49.88 10.96 14.48
CA ARG A 351 48.53 11.04 13.91
C ARG A 351 48.09 9.75 13.25
N ALA A 352 48.98 9.07 12.53
CA ALA A 352 48.65 7.83 11.85
C ALA A 352 48.34 6.71 12.87
N THR A 353 49.11 6.64 13.97
CA THR A 353 48.83 5.71 15.07
C THR A 353 47.52 6.05 15.80
N LEU A 354 47.25 7.33 16.03
CA LEU A 354 46.00 7.81 16.63
C LEU A 354 44.78 7.47 15.77
N VAL A 355 44.80 7.80 14.47
CA VAL A 355 43.70 7.49 13.55
C VAL A 355 43.47 5.99 13.44
N THR A 356 44.52 5.18 13.45
CA THR A 356 44.39 3.71 13.47
C THR A 356 43.70 3.22 14.74
N ALA A 357 44.07 3.76 15.90
CA ALA A 357 43.46 3.40 17.16
C ALA A 357 41.98 3.82 17.21
N LEU A 358 41.67 5.06 16.80
CA LEU A 358 40.30 5.56 16.71
C LEU A 358 39.44 4.73 15.75
N ALA A 359 39.98 4.35 14.59
CA ALA A 359 39.29 3.47 13.65
C ALA A 359 39.03 2.08 14.24
N SER A 360 39.98 1.53 15.00
CA SER A 360 39.83 0.20 15.62
C SER A 360 38.80 0.14 16.76
N GLN A 361 38.52 1.28 17.41
CA GLN A 361 37.58 1.40 18.52
C GLN A 361 36.53 2.47 18.21
N TRP A 362 35.70 2.17 17.21
CA TRP A 362 34.80 3.12 16.55
C TRP A 362 33.82 3.83 17.48
N GLU A 363 33.12 3.08 18.33
CA GLU A 363 32.13 3.63 19.27
C GLU A 363 32.79 4.50 20.36
N GLN A 364 33.98 4.11 20.82
CA GLN A 364 34.79 4.90 21.74
C GLN A 364 35.23 6.20 21.05
N ALA A 365 35.72 6.11 19.80
CA ALA A 365 36.18 7.25 19.03
C ALA A 365 35.06 8.28 18.76
N LYS A 366 33.82 7.84 18.48
CA LYS A 366 32.66 8.73 18.36
C LYS A 366 32.46 9.58 19.61
N ARG A 367 32.54 8.96 20.79
CA ARG A 367 32.45 9.71 22.06
C ARG A 367 33.53 10.77 22.17
N HIS A 368 34.77 10.44 21.81
CA HIS A 368 35.89 11.39 21.86
C HIS A 368 35.78 12.54 20.84
N LEU A 369 35.13 12.31 19.69
CA LEU A 369 34.83 13.33 18.70
C LEU A 369 33.69 14.25 19.19
N TYR A 370 32.52 13.68 19.49
CA TYR A 370 31.30 14.44 19.81
C TYR A 370 31.25 15.02 21.22
N THR A 371 32.23 14.69 22.08
CA THR A 371 32.48 15.42 23.34
C THR A 371 33.54 16.51 23.21
N HIS A 372 33.94 16.85 21.97
CA HIS A 372 34.96 17.84 21.63
C HIS A 372 36.36 17.53 22.18
N GLY A 373 36.63 16.27 22.55
CA GLY A 373 37.92 15.84 23.08
C GLY A 373 39.04 15.97 22.05
N LEU A 374 38.81 15.52 20.82
CA LEU A 374 39.77 15.62 19.71
C LEU A 374 40.00 17.08 19.29
N GLU A 375 38.93 17.87 19.16
CA GLU A 375 39.00 19.30 18.88
C GLU A 375 39.87 20.03 19.93
N THR A 376 39.59 19.80 21.21
CA THR A 376 40.33 20.43 22.32
C THR A 376 41.81 20.06 22.27
N TYR A 377 42.14 18.83 21.91
CA TYR A 377 43.52 18.37 21.74
C TYR A 377 44.24 19.10 20.60
N PHE A 378 43.67 19.12 19.40
CA PHE A 378 44.30 19.79 18.25
C PHE A 378 44.39 21.31 18.43
N ARG A 379 43.40 21.92 19.11
CA ARG A 379 43.48 23.33 19.52
C ARG A 379 44.68 23.59 20.45
N LYS A 380 44.95 22.69 21.41
CA LYS A 380 46.12 22.79 22.32
C LYS A 380 47.46 22.61 21.61
N LEU A 381 47.50 21.85 20.51
CA LEU A 381 48.67 21.71 19.65
C LEU A 381 48.92 22.92 18.73
N GLY A 382 48.02 23.93 18.75
CA GLY A 382 48.08 25.09 17.86
C GLY A 382 47.45 24.87 16.49
N GLU A 383 46.84 23.72 16.25
CA GLU A 383 46.18 23.36 14.99
C GLU A 383 44.73 23.84 14.95
N THR A 384 44.58 25.16 14.99
CA THR A 384 43.27 25.82 15.12
C THR A 384 42.35 25.50 13.94
N ASP A 385 42.87 25.46 12.70
CA ASP A 385 42.07 25.19 11.50
C ASP A 385 41.48 23.77 11.52
N LEU A 386 42.27 22.77 11.92
CA LEU A 386 41.80 21.40 12.07
C LEU A 386 40.77 21.30 13.19
N ALA A 387 41.01 21.95 14.34
CA ALA A 387 40.05 21.98 15.44
C ALA A 387 38.72 22.62 15.02
N VAL A 388 38.74 23.72 14.26
CA VAL A 388 37.53 24.35 13.72
C VAL A 388 36.81 23.39 12.77
N ALA A 389 37.53 22.72 11.87
CA ALA A 389 36.94 21.75 10.95
C ALA A 389 36.29 20.55 11.68
N LEU A 390 36.90 20.08 12.77
CA LEU A 390 36.32 19.03 13.61
C LEU A 390 35.06 19.52 14.34
N ASN A 391 35.07 20.75 14.88
CA ASN A 391 33.91 21.36 15.51
C ASN A 391 32.76 21.57 14.51
N ASP A 392 33.08 21.97 13.29
CA ASP A 392 32.07 22.15 12.24
C ASP A 392 31.38 20.82 11.90
N ILE A 393 32.11 19.70 11.90
CA ILE A 393 31.55 18.34 11.74
C ILE A 393 30.61 17.98 12.90
N THR A 394 30.95 18.32 14.15
CA THR A 394 30.13 17.90 15.29
C THR A 394 28.88 18.78 15.47
N ASP A 395 28.98 20.08 15.18
CA ASP A 395 27.99 21.07 15.63
C ASP A 395 27.27 21.80 14.52
N LYS A 396 27.92 21.98 13.36
CA LYS A 396 27.38 22.83 12.27
C LYS A 396 26.93 22.04 11.05
N ASP A 397 27.54 20.89 10.80
CA ASP A 397 27.24 20.09 9.62
C ASP A 397 25.98 19.24 9.84
N PRO A 398 24.88 19.53 9.14
CA PRO A 398 23.62 18.82 9.32
C PRO A 398 23.67 17.35 8.87
N ASP A 399 24.70 16.95 8.11
CA ASP A 399 24.87 15.56 7.66
C ASP A 399 25.56 14.70 8.73
N THR A 400 26.13 15.30 9.77
CA THR A 400 26.93 14.60 10.79
C THR A 400 26.57 14.99 12.23
N ALA A 401 25.90 16.11 12.46
CA ALA A 401 25.50 16.55 13.79
C ALA A 401 24.39 15.65 14.39
N PRO A 402 24.50 15.19 15.65
CA PRO A 402 23.56 14.21 16.24
C PRO A 402 22.12 14.75 16.34
N ASP A 403 21.99 16.07 16.52
CA ASP A 403 20.71 16.75 16.66
C ASP A 403 20.03 17.05 15.30
N ALA A 404 20.73 16.84 14.19
CA ALA A 404 20.21 17.13 12.86
C ALA A 404 19.30 16.01 12.36
N LEU A 405 18.27 16.38 11.57
CA LEU A 405 17.26 15.46 11.05
C LEU A 405 17.84 14.31 10.20
N ASP A 406 19.02 14.54 9.60
CA ASP A 406 19.76 13.60 8.73
C ASP A 406 21.20 13.34 9.22
N GLY A 407 21.50 13.71 10.46
CA GLY A 407 22.84 13.59 11.02
C GLY A 407 23.27 12.13 11.19
N ASN A 408 24.46 11.79 10.69
CA ASN A 408 25.07 10.48 10.90
C ASN A 408 26.41 10.62 11.62
N GLU A 409 26.45 10.15 12.87
CA GLU A 409 27.65 10.21 13.70
C GLU A 409 28.81 9.36 13.16
N ASP A 410 28.50 8.24 12.48
CA ASP A 410 29.50 7.40 11.84
C ASP A 410 30.14 8.15 10.65
N LEU A 411 29.34 8.90 9.88
CA LEU A 411 29.85 9.75 8.80
C LEU A 411 30.71 10.89 9.35
N GLY A 412 30.33 11.49 10.48
CA GLY A 412 31.12 12.51 11.15
C GLY A 412 32.48 11.99 11.61
N LEU A 413 32.51 10.81 12.24
CA LEU A 413 33.78 10.18 12.62
C LEU A 413 34.64 9.85 11.40
N SER A 414 34.07 9.27 10.35
CA SER A 414 34.81 9.00 9.10
C SER A 414 35.46 10.27 8.52
N ARG A 415 34.73 11.39 8.46
CA ARG A 415 35.25 12.68 7.97
C ARG A 415 36.33 13.23 8.91
N ALA A 416 36.11 13.16 10.22
CA ALA A 416 37.09 13.61 11.21
C ALA A 416 38.42 12.86 11.09
N LEU A 417 38.38 11.53 10.94
CA LEU A 417 39.59 10.71 10.77
C LEU A 417 40.38 11.08 9.52
N ALA A 418 39.69 11.37 8.40
CA ALA A 418 40.32 11.82 7.16
C ALA A 418 40.95 13.21 7.27
N LEU A 419 40.37 14.10 8.09
CA LEU A 419 40.96 15.42 8.36
C LEU A 419 42.17 15.36 9.29
N ILE A 420 42.16 14.45 10.28
CA ILE A 420 43.25 14.30 11.23
C ILE A 420 44.52 13.79 10.53
N ASP A 421 44.39 12.78 9.67
CA ASP A 421 45.47 12.24 8.84
C ASP A 421 45.11 12.31 7.34
N PRO A 422 45.31 13.47 6.69
CA PRO A 422 45.02 13.64 5.28
C PRO A 422 46.04 12.92 4.37
N THR A 423 47.13 12.40 4.91
CA THR A 423 48.17 11.70 4.13
C THR A 423 47.78 10.26 3.79
N ARG A 424 46.75 9.74 4.45
CA ARG A 424 46.19 8.42 4.18
C ARG A 424 45.35 8.40 2.92
N SER A 425 45.58 7.39 2.08
CA SER A 425 44.79 7.13 0.88
C SER A 425 43.45 6.43 1.17
N ALA A 426 43.29 5.81 2.35
CA ALA A 426 42.07 5.12 2.75
C ALA A 426 41.30 5.92 3.81
N VAL A 427 39.98 5.97 3.65
CA VAL A 427 39.02 6.49 4.63
C VAL A 427 38.47 5.31 5.44
N PHE A 428 38.04 5.53 6.68
CA PHE A 428 37.46 4.47 7.50
C PHE A 428 35.94 4.58 7.56
N TRP A 429 35.25 3.45 7.66
CA TRP A 429 33.81 3.35 7.93
C TRP A 429 33.54 2.19 8.89
N ARG A 430 32.98 2.48 10.07
CA ARG A 430 32.73 1.48 11.14
C ARG A 430 33.93 0.55 11.39
N GLY A 431 35.13 1.14 11.37
CA GLY A 431 36.43 0.48 11.56
C GLY A 431 37.03 -0.24 10.35
N GLY A 432 36.30 -0.39 9.25
CA GLY A 432 36.82 -0.91 7.98
C GLY A 432 37.50 0.17 7.14
N ALA A 433 38.63 -0.14 6.51
CA ALA A 433 39.30 0.76 5.57
C ALA A 433 38.67 0.69 4.17
N ILE A 434 38.42 1.85 3.57
CA ILE A 434 37.77 2.04 2.28
C ILE A 434 38.67 2.94 1.44
N LEU A 435 39.06 2.46 0.26
CA LEU A 435 39.77 3.29 -0.73
C LEU A 435 38.73 4.14 -1.48
N PRO A 436 38.74 5.49 -1.36
CA PRO A 436 37.75 6.32 -2.01
C PRO A 436 37.81 6.22 -3.54
N GLY A 437 36.68 6.50 -4.18
CA GLY A 437 36.52 6.45 -5.63
C GLY A 437 35.44 5.46 -6.08
N THR A 438 35.20 5.43 -7.38
CA THR A 438 34.17 4.58 -8.01
C THR A 438 34.41 3.09 -7.76
N GLU A 439 35.67 2.66 -7.63
CA GLU A 439 36.02 1.26 -7.39
C GLU A 439 35.47 0.72 -6.06
N ALA A 440 35.39 1.55 -5.02
CA ALA A 440 34.78 1.15 -3.75
C ALA A 440 33.27 0.95 -3.90
N VAL A 441 32.60 1.81 -4.66
CA VAL A 441 31.16 1.67 -4.94
C VAL A 441 30.90 0.43 -5.81
N ASP A 442 31.76 0.17 -6.80
CA ASP A 442 31.66 -1.03 -7.64
C ASP A 442 31.93 -2.32 -6.83
N ALA A 443 32.86 -2.29 -5.87
CA ALA A 443 33.09 -3.40 -4.94
C ALA A 443 31.91 -3.61 -3.99
N LEU A 444 31.38 -2.53 -3.41
CA LEU A 444 30.20 -2.54 -2.54
C LEU A 444 28.99 -3.11 -3.28
N PHE A 445 28.75 -2.65 -4.51
CA PHE A 445 27.67 -3.15 -5.35
C PHE A 445 27.88 -4.63 -5.68
N ARG A 446 29.09 -5.06 -6.07
CA ARG A 446 29.38 -6.49 -6.32
C ARG A 446 29.13 -7.36 -5.08
N GLN A 447 29.44 -6.86 -3.89
CA GLN A 447 29.19 -7.58 -2.64
C GLN A 447 27.69 -7.63 -2.31
N ALA A 448 26.99 -6.50 -2.34
CA ALA A 448 25.56 -6.43 -2.03
C ALA A 448 24.70 -7.16 -3.06
N ALA A 449 25.06 -7.05 -4.34
CA ALA A 449 24.38 -7.66 -5.48
C ALA A 449 24.95 -9.03 -5.87
N ALA A 450 25.76 -9.66 -5.00
CA ALA A 450 26.29 -11.00 -5.21
C ALA A 450 25.19 -12.02 -5.49
N THR A 451 24.04 -11.87 -4.82
CA THR A 451 22.79 -12.54 -5.19
C THR A 451 21.63 -11.55 -5.15
N PRO A 452 20.62 -11.67 -6.04
CA PRO A 452 19.43 -10.83 -6.00
C PRO A 452 18.67 -10.87 -4.67
N LEU A 453 18.44 -12.06 -4.10
CA LEU A 453 17.76 -12.20 -2.81
C LEU A 453 18.59 -11.65 -1.65
N GLY A 454 19.92 -11.78 -1.71
CA GLY A 454 20.81 -11.14 -0.75
C GLY A 454 20.70 -9.62 -0.79
N PHE A 455 20.63 -9.03 -1.99
CA PHE A 455 20.41 -7.60 -2.17
C PHE A 455 19.07 -7.16 -1.58
N TYR A 456 17.99 -7.91 -1.81
CA TYR A 456 16.68 -7.59 -1.21
C TYR A 456 16.72 -7.60 0.31
N ARG A 457 17.42 -8.55 0.93
CA ARG A 457 17.59 -8.61 2.38
C ARG A 457 18.37 -7.41 2.91
N VAL A 458 19.42 -6.97 2.20
CA VAL A 458 20.15 -5.75 2.55
C VAL A 458 19.24 -4.54 2.47
N VAL A 459 18.36 -4.45 1.46
CA VAL A 459 17.44 -3.32 1.31
C VAL A 459 16.26 -3.36 2.28
N GLU A 460 15.86 -4.56 2.73
CA GLU A 460 14.82 -4.75 3.75
C GLU A 460 15.28 -4.28 5.14
N ASP A 461 16.59 -4.34 5.41
CA ASP A 461 17.21 -3.88 6.65
C ASP A 461 17.60 -2.39 6.58
N GLU A 462 16.88 -1.55 7.30
CA GLU A 462 17.12 -0.09 7.31
C GLU A 462 18.53 0.28 7.78
N GLU A 463 19.11 -0.47 8.73
CA GLU A 463 20.46 -0.20 9.20
C GLU A 463 21.48 -0.59 8.12
N ALA A 464 21.31 -1.75 7.47
CA ALA A 464 22.18 -2.17 6.38
C ALA A 464 22.13 -1.22 5.17
N VAL A 465 20.96 -0.62 4.87
CA VAL A 465 20.85 0.42 3.84
C VAL A 465 21.57 1.70 4.25
N ARG A 466 21.42 2.15 5.51
CA ARG A 466 22.15 3.31 6.02
C ARG A 466 23.66 3.10 5.95
N ASP A 467 24.12 1.90 6.29
CA ASP A 467 25.53 1.52 6.20
C ASP A 467 26.03 1.55 4.74
N LEU A 468 25.27 0.95 3.82
CA LEU A 468 25.59 0.96 2.39
C LEU A 468 25.69 2.40 1.85
N LEU A 469 24.72 3.25 2.16
CA LEU A 469 24.72 4.65 1.71
C LEU A 469 25.81 5.47 2.41
N GLY A 470 26.14 5.16 3.65
CA GLY A 470 27.26 5.74 4.38
C GLY A 470 28.60 5.44 3.72
N VAL A 471 28.82 4.19 3.30
CA VAL A 471 29.99 3.80 2.51
C VAL A 471 30.07 4.60 1.20
N VAL A 472 28.94 4.77 0.49
CA VAL A 472 28.90 5.59 -0.74
C VAL A 472 29.29 7.04 -0.46
N ALA A 473 28.84 7.61 0.67
CA ALA A 473 29.20 8.98 1.06
C ALA A 473 30.71 9.13 1.31
N VAL A 474 31.33 8.21 2.08
CA VAL A 474 32.77 8.28 2.38
C VAL A 474 33.66 7.86 1.22
N ALA A 475 33.13 7.10 0.25
CA ALA A 475 33.81 6.80 -1.01
C ALA A 475 33.94 8.04 -1.94
N GLY A 476 33.40 9.19 -1.54
CA GLY A 476 33.50 10.46 -2.29
C GLY A 476 32.21 10.87 -3.01
N PHE A 477 31.07 10.21 -2.74
CA PHE A 477 29.79 10.51 -3.37
C PHE A 477 28.70 10.89 -2.35
N PRO A 478 28.91 11.96 -1.54
CA PRO A 478 27.96 12.35 -0.49
C PRO A 478 26.62 12.83 -1.03
N ALA A 479 26.60 13.50 -2.20
CA ALA A 479 25.35 13.99 -2.78
C ALA A 479 24.39 12.84 -3.16
N PRO A 480 24.78 11.83 -3.95
CA PRO A 480 23.92 10.66 -4.19
C PRO A 480 23.43 9.97 -2.92
N ALA A 481 24.32 9.75 -1.94
CA ALA A 481 23.98 9.12 -0.67
C ALA A 481 22.90 9.91 0.09
N LYS A 482 23.04 11.23 0.17
CA LYS A 482 22.08 12.13 0.84
C LYS A 482 20.71 12.11 0.19
N VAL A 483 20.64 12.16 -1.15
CA VAL A 483 19.35 12.07 -1.85
C VAL A 483 18.73 10.68 -1.67
N GLY A 484 19.53 9.62 -1.48
CA GLY A 484 19.05 8.29 -1.10
C GLY A 484 18.41 8.26 0.29
N LEU A 485 19.15 8.73 1.30
CA LEU A 485 18.73 8.76 2.70
C LEU A 485 17.46 9.61 2.92
N SER A 486 17.43 10.82 2.35
CA SER A 486 16.25 11.70 2.42
C SER A 486 15.02 11.01 1.84
N TRP A 487 15.15 10.38 0.68
CA TRP A 487 14.02 9.71 0.04
C TRP A 487 13.48 8.57 0.89
N LEU A 488 14.34 7.72 1.46
CA LEU A 488 13.94 6.58 2.31
C LEU A 488 13.21 7.04 3.58
N ARG A 489 13.65 8.15 4.16
CA ARG A 489 13.00 8.77 5.33
C ARG A 489 11.64 9.35 4.97
N ASP A 490 11.53 10.02 3.82
CA ASP A 490 10.30 10.66 3.38
C ASP A 490 9.27 9.62 2.89
N HIS A 491 9.72 8.42 2.53
CA HIS A 491 8.90 7.31 2.03
C HIS A 491 9.03 6.06 2.90
N LYS A 492 8.80 6.18 4.22
CA LYS A 492 8.87 5.03 5.16
C LYS A 492 7.95 3.88 4.76
N ASP A 493 6.78 4.24 4.25
CA ASP A 493 5.72 3.32 3.81
C ASP A 493 5.95 2.75 2.40
N ALA A 494 7.04 3.16 1.71
CA ALA A 494 7.39 2.60 0.41
C ALA A 494 7.57 1.08 0.50
N ASN A 495 7.08 0.38 -0.51
CA ASN A 495 7.29 -1.06 -0.59
C ASN A 495 8.77 -1.37 -0.88
N LEU A 496 9.18 -2.61 -0.61
CA LEU A 496 10.57 -3.04 -0.78
C LEU A 496 11.09 -2.85 -2.22
N GLY A 497 10.24 -2.98 -3.24
CA GLY A 497 10.62 -2.78 -4.64
C GLY A 497 10.99 -1.33 -4.96
N GLU A 498 10.24 -0.37 -4.41
CA GLU A 498 10.54 1.06 -4.54
C GLU A 498 11.85 1.42 -3.81
N LYS A 499 12.07 0.84 -2.62
CA LYS A 499 13.34 0.98 -1.88
C LYS A 499 14.51 0.41 -2.68
N VAL A 500 14.34 -0.77 -3.29
CA VAL A 500 15.36 -1.42 -4.16
C VAL A 500 15.72 -0.52 -5.34
N ASP A 501 14.72 0.00 -6.05
CA ASP A 501 14.95 0.91 -7.19
C ASP A 501 15.65 2.19 -6.76
N ARG A 502 15.31 2.72 -5.59
CA ARG A 502 15.97 3.91 -5.05
C ARG A 502 17.43 3.67 -4.74
N VAL A 503 17.76 2.59 -4.03
CA VAL A 503 19.14 2.24 -3.69
C VAL A 503 19.96 1.99 -4.96
N LEU A 504 19.40 1.30 -5.96
CA LEU A 504 20.06 1.08 -7.25
C LEU A 504 20.32 2.38 -8.01
N ALA A 505 19.40 3.35 -7.98
CA ALA A 505 19.63 4.66 -8.59
C ALA A 505 20.77 5.44 -7.91
N VAL A 506 20.90 5.34 -6.58
CA VAL A 506 22.02 5.95 -5.84
C VAL A 506 23.35 5.29 -6.21
N LEU A 507 23.37 3.95 -6.25
CA LEU A 507 24.54 3.18 -6.66
C LEU A 507 24.94 3.48 -8.11
N GLU A 508 23.99 3.62 -9.03
CA GLU A 508 24.27 3.99 -10.43
C GLU A 508 24.92 5.39 -10.53
N ALA A 509 24.47 6.34 -9.71
CA ALA A 509 25.02 7.69 -9.72
C ALA A 509 26.48 7.75 -9.25
N ALA A 510 26.89 6.82 -8.38
CA ALA A 510 28.21 6.77 -7.75
C ALA A 510 29.16 5.71 -8.34
N ALA A 511 28.63 4.70 -9.03
CA ALA A 511 29.39 3.59 -9.62
C ALA A 511 30.24 4.02 -10.83
N GLY A 512 31.37 3.35 -10.99
CA GLY A 512 32.20 3.45 -12.20
C GLY A 512 31.60 2.59 -13.32
N ASP A 513 31.20 1.37 -12.98
CA ASP A 513 30.47 0.47 -13.89
C ASP A 513 28.95 0.63 -13.76
N LYS A 514 28.44 1.73 -14.32
CA LYS A 514 26.99 2.00 -14.36
C LYS A 514 26.21 0.94 -15.13
N ALA A 515 26.83 0.27 -16.10
CA ALA A 515 26.19 -0.75 -16.91
C ALA A 515 25.87 -1.99 -16.06
N ALA A 516 26.76 -2.39 -15.14
CA ALA A 516 26.49 -3.48 -14.20
C ALA A 516 25.26 -3.20 -13.32
N VAL A 517 25.15 -1.97 -12.77
CA VAL A 517 24.02 -1.56 -11.93
C VAL A 517 22.71 -1.55 -12.75
N ARG A 518 22.73 -0.97 -13.95
CA ARG A 518 21.56 -0.93 -14.86
C ARG A 518 21.09 -2.32 -15.26
N ASN A 519 22.02 -3.21 -15.59
CA ASN A 519 21.71 -4.59 -15.96
C ASN A 519 21.08 -5.36 -14.81
N PHE A 520 21.57 -5.16 -13.59
CA PHE A 520 20.98 -5.75 -12.39
C PHE A 520 19.59 -5.19 -12.13
N ALA A 521 19.43 -3.86 -12.15
CA ALA A 521 18.15 -3.19 -11.95
C ALA A 521 17.09 -3.59 -12.99
N ALA A 522 17.48 -3.75 -14.25
CA ALA A 522 16.56 -4.21 -15.30
C ALA A 522 16.03 -5.63 -15.05
N ARG A 523 16.85 -6.52 -14.46
CA ARG A 523 16.47 -7.94 -14.21
C ARG A 523 15.84 -8.17 -12.85
N TYR A 524 16.31 -7.45 -11.84
CA TYR A 524 16.02 -7.72 -10.43
C TYR A 524 15.60 -6.47 -9.64
N GLY A 525 15.46 -5.30 -10.28
CA GLY A 525 14.85 -4.13 -9.64
C GLY A 525 13.37 -4.35 -9.33
N GLY A 526 12.71 -3.32 -8.80
CA GLY A 526 11.29 -3.33 -8.42
C GLY A 526 10.38 -3.86 -9.53
N GLU A 527 10.69 -3.50 -10.78
CA GLU A 527 9.91 -3.88 -11.97
C GLU A 527 10.62 -4.90 -12.88
N GLY A 528 11.64 -5.60 -12.38
CA GLY A 528 12.40 -6.60 -13.16
C GLY A 528 11.54 -7.79 -13.61
N TRP A 529 10.52 -8.14 -12.81
CA TRP A 529 9.57 -9.21 -13.12
C TRP A 529 8.78 -8.94 -14.41
N ALA A 530 8.48 -7.67 -14.72
CA ALA A 530 7.75 -7.27 -15.91
C ALA A 530 8.60 -7.44 -17.18
N LEU A 531 9.91 -7.15 -17.09
CA LEU A 531 10.85 -7.44 -18.18
C LEU A 531 10.93 -8.96 -18.43
N TRP A 532 10.95 -9.77 -17.36
CA TRP A 532 10.92 -11.22 -17.50
C TRP A 532 9.65 -11.70 -18.22
N VAL A 533 8.47 -11.15 -17.89
CA VAL A 533 7.21 -11.47 -18.59
C VAL A 533 7.32 -11.14 -20.08
N GLN A 534 7.81 -9.95 -20.42
CA GLN A 534 8.00 -9.50 -21.80
C GLN A 534 8.94 -10.44 -22.59
N GLN A 535 10.05 -10.86 -21.97
CA GLN A 535 11.02 -11.77 -22.60
C GLN A 535 10.48 -13.21 -22.73
N ASN A 536 9.44 -13.56 -21.97
CA ASN A 536 8.85 -14.89 -21.92
C ASN A 536 7.40 -14.92 -22.39
N LEU A 537 6.99 -14.00 -23.29
CA LEU A 537 5.63 -13.95 -23.83
C LEU A 537 5.19 -15.26 -24.50
N ARG A 538 6.13 -16.06 -25.01
CA ARG A 538 5.88 -17.42 -25.52
C ARG A 538 5.25 -18.40 -24.51
N LEU A 539 5.35 -18.09 -23.22
CA LEU A 539 4.72 -18.86 -22.15
C LEU A 539 3.22 -18.54 -22.00
N TYR A 540 2.68 -17.61 -22.79
CA TYR A 540 1.31 -17.16 -22.72
C TYR A 540 0.64 -17.26 -24.10
N GLN A 541 -0.63 -17.61 -24.10
CA GLN A 541 -1.45 -17.75 -25.31
C GLN A 541 -2.73 -16.94 -25.17
N GLY A 542 -2.99 -16.05 -26.13
CA GLY A 542 -4.26 -15.34 -26.23
C GLY A 542 -5.38 -16.29 -26.64
N ARG A 543 -6.50 -16.25 -25.92
CA ARG A 543 -7.73 -17.01 -26.26
C ARG A 543 -8.76 -16.16 -26.99
N THR A 544 -8.64 -14.85 -26.87
CA THR A 544 -9.54 -13.88 -27.48
C THR A 544 -8.70 -12.77 -28.11
N ALA A 545 -9.31 -12.01 -29.03
CA ALA A 545 -8.67 -10.82 -29.59
C ALA A 545 -8.29 -9.77 -28.51
N ALA A 546 -8.94 -9.78 -27.34
CA ALA A 546 -8.52 -8.96 -26.21
C ALA A 546 -7.20 -9.48 -25.59
N GLY A 547 -7.05 -10.79 -25.44
CA GLY A 547 -5.82 -11.42 -24.96
C GLY A 547 -4.64 -11.22 -25.91
N ASP A 548 -4.86 -11.35 -27.22
CA ASP A 548 -3.82 -11.09 -28.23
C ASP A 548 -3.33 -9.63 -28.18
N ARG A 549 -4.25 -8.68 -27.95
CA ARG A 549 -3.91 -7.26 -27.77
C ARG A 549 -3.10 -7.00 -26.50
N LEU A 550 -3.40 -7.68 -25.39
CA LEU A 550 -2.61 -7.57 -24.15
C LEU A 550 -1.18 -8.08 -24.36
N LEU A 551 -1.01 -9.23 -25.02
CA LEU A 551 0.31 -9.77 -25.35
C LEU A 551 1.10 -8.84 -26.27
N ALA A 552 0.44 -8.27 -27.29
CA ALA A 552 1.05 -7.30 -28.19
C ALA A 552 1.43 -6.00 -27.46
N ALA A 553 0.61 -5.53 -26.51
CA ALA A 553 0.90 -4.33 -25.72
C ALA A 553 2.16 -4.50 -24.86
N VAL A 554 2.31 -5.64 -24.18
CA VAL A 554 3.53 -5.96 -23.42
C VAL A 554 4.74 -6.08 -24.34
N ALA A 555 4.57 -6.71 -25.52
CA ALA A 555 5.66 -6.88 -26.49
C ALA A 555 6.19 -5.55 -27.05
N ALA A 556 5.30 -4.57 -27.28
CA ALA A 556 5.62 -3.30 -27.94
C ALA A 556 6.38 -2.30 -27.05
N LEU A 557 6.52 -2.56 -25.75
CA LEU A 557 7.14 -1.62 -24.82
C LEU A 557 8.66 -1.62 -24.94
N PRO A 558 9.31 -0.44 -25.03
CA PRO A 558 10.74 -0.36 -25.29
C PRO A 558 11.57 -0.92 -24.14
N VAL A 559 12.74 -1.49 -24.46
CA VAL A 559 13.76 -1.91 -23.49
C VAL A 559 15.06 -1.21 -23.85
N ASP A 560 15.44 -0.19 -23.08
CA ASP A 560 16.73 0.46 -23.20
C ASP A 560 17.49 0.32 -21.89
N ALA A 561 18.44 -0.61 -21.85
CA ALA A 561 19.32 -0.83 -20.71
C ALA A 561 20.50 0.17 -20.65
N THR A 562 20.65 1.02 -21.67
CA THR A 562 21.71 2.04 -21.75
C THR A 562 21.27 3.37 -21.15
N MET A 563 19.95 3.59 -21.03
CA MET A 563 19.36 4.78 -20.41
C MET A 563 19.55 4.77 -18.88
N PRO A 564 19.80 5.93 -18.24
CA PRO A 564 19.85 6.04 -16.78
C PRO A 564 18.59 5.51 -16.08
N LEU A 565 18.72 5.03 -14.84
CA LEU A 565 17.59 4.43 -14.11
C LEU A 565 16.48 5.43 -13.80
N ALA A 566 16.83 6.70 -13.60
CA ALA A 566 15.89 7.79 -13.41
C ALA A 566 15.07 8.06 -14.68
N ASP A 567 15.75 8.14 -15.83
CA ASP A 567 15.11 8.46 -17.12
C ASP A 567 14.26 7.30 -17.66
N SER A 568 14.64 6.06 -17.33
CA SER A 568 13.91 4.86 -17.73
C SER A 568 12.76 4.49 -16.80
N ALA A 569 12.52 5.23 -15.70
CA ALA A 569 11.53 4.89 -14.69
C ALA A 569 10.11 4.77 -15.26
N ASP A 570 9.67 5.73 -16.06
CA ASP A 570 8.32 5.73 -16.66
C ASP A 570 8.13 4.57 -17.65
N ALA A 571 9.16 4.27 -18.46
CA ALA A 571 9.12 3.14 -19.39
C ALA A 571 9.07 1.79 -18.66
N ARG A 572 9.79 1.66 -17.53
CA ARG A 572 9.74 0.46 -16.67
C ARG A 572 8.36 0.32 -16.00
N ARG A 573 7.78 1.41 -15.51
CA ARG A 573 6.44 1.44 -14.91
C ARG A 573 5.36 1.08 -15.93
N ALA A 574 5.38 1.66 -17.12
CA ALA A 574 4.42 1.31 -18.19
C ALA A 574 4.50 -0.19 -18.56
N ARG A 575 5.70 -0.78 -18.53
CA ARG A 575 5.88 -2.24 -18.71
C ARG A 575 5.26 -3.04 -17.57
N ALA A 576 5.47 -2.62 -16.33
CA ALA A 576 4.86 -3.25 -15.17
C ALA A 576 3.34 -3.20 -15.24
N GLU A 577 2.75 -2.03 -15.52
CA GLU A 577 1.29 -1.86 -15.67
C GLU A 577 0.71 -2.75 -16.77
N ALA A 578 1.38 -2.87 -17.92
CA ALA A 578 0.95 -3.76 -18.99
C ALA A 578 1.05 -5.25 -18.58
N ALA A 579 2.10 -5.62 -17.84
CA ALA A 579 2.27 -6.98 -17.32
C ALA A 579 1.29 -7.30 -16.17
N GLU A 580 0.89 -6.31 -15.36
CA GLU A 580 -0.17 -6.44 -14.36
C GLU A 580 -1.54 -6.61 -15.00
N ALA A 581 -1.84 -5.84 -16.05
CA ALA A 581 -3.05 -6.03 -16.84
C ALA A 581 -3.09 -7.44 -17.43
N LEU A 582 -1.96 -7.95 -17.94
CA LEU A 582 -1.85 -9.35 -18.37
C LEU A 582 -2.13 -10.31 -17.21
N ALA A 583 -1.54 -10.07 -16.03
CA ALA A 583 -1.70 -10.89 -14.83
C ALA A 583 -3.17 -11.00 -14.40
N ALA A 584 -3.90 -9.88 -14.35
CA ALA A 584 -5.33 -9.83 -14.01
C ALA A 584 -6.19 -10.67 -14.97
N HIS A 585 -5.80 -10.76 -16.23
CA HIS A 585 -6.48 -11.59 -17.24
C HIS A 585 -6.02 -13.07 -17.26
N THR A 586 -5.03 -13.41 -16.44
CA THR A 586 -4.54 -14.78 -16.20
C THR A 586 -4.93 -15.32 -14.81
N GLU A 587 -5.89 -14.67 -14.12
CA GLU A 587 -6.39 -15.00 -12.76
C GLU A 587 -6.84 -16.47 -12.56
N ALA A 588 -6.85 -17.29 -13.61
CA ALA A 588 -7.04 -18.72 -13.47
C ALA A 588 -5.88 -19.36 -12.69
N SER A 589 -6.21 -19.91 -11.53
CA SER A 589 -5.32 -20.80 -10.81
C SER A 589 -5.03 -22.07 -11.64
N PRO A 590 -3.80 -22.61 -11.61
CA PRO A 590 -3.51 -23.93 -12.18
C PRO A 590 -4.46 -25.03 -11.66
N HIS A 591 -5.02 -24.87 -10.45
CA HIS A 591 -6.03 -25.78 -9.87
C HIS A 591 -7.32 -25.84 -10.70
N LEU A 592 -7.84 -24.69 -11.13
CA LEU A 592 -9.08 -24.61 -11.90
C LEU A 592 -8.91 -25.30 -13.24
N ARG A 593 -7.78 -25.06 -13.89
CA ARG A 593 -7.47 -25.67 -15.18
C ARG A 593 -7.21 -27.18 -15.06
N HIS A 594 -6.59 -27.64 -13.97
CA HIS A 594 -6.48 -29.08 -13.66
C HIS A 594 -7.87 -29.75 -13.55
N ALA A 595 -8.85 -29.04 -12.98
CA ALA A 595 -10.25 -29.47 -12.95
C ALA A 595 -11.03 -29.21 -14.26
N GLY A 596 -10.38 -28.62 -15.26
CA GLY A 596 -10.95 -28.25 -16.56
C GLY A 596 -12.00 -27.15 -16.47
N ILE A 597 -11.83 -26.22 -15.53
CA ILE A 597 -12.65 -25.03 -15.35
C ILE A 597 -11.91 -23.85 -15.98
N VAL A 598 -12.57 -23.24 -16.95
CA VAL A 598 -12.18 -21.98 -17.58
C VAL A 598 -13.12 -20.90 -17.08
N ARG A 599 -12.56 -19.76 -16.64
CA ARG A 599 -13.38 -18.59 -16.26
C ARG A 599 -13.71 -17.71 -17.47
N PRO A 600 -14.86 -17.03 -17.49
CA PRO A 600 -15.25 -16.16 -18.62
C PRO A 600 -14.32 -14.95 -18.83
N ASN A 601 -13.66 -14.47 -17.78
CA ASN A 601 -12.73 -13.33 -17.80
C ASN A 601 -11.29 -13.71 -18.23
N GLU A 602 -11.03 -15.00 -18.43
CA GLU A 602 -9.72 -15.54 -18.82
C GLU A 602 -9.47 -15.30 -20.32
N THR A 603 -8.79 -14.20 -20.65
CA THR A 603 -8.49 -13.82 -22.05
C THR A 603 -7.11 -14.29 -22.49
N VAL A 604 -6.20 -14.52 -21.55
CA VAL A 604 -4.83 -15.04 -21.78
C VAL A 604 -4.60 -16.24 -20.87
N VAL A 605 -3.91 -17.24 -21.40
CA VAL A 605 -3.68 -18.50 -20.70
C VAL A 605 -2.20 -18.89 -20.72
N PRO A 606 -1.61 -19.24 -19.56
CA PRO A 606 -0.24 -19.76 -19.49
C PRO A 606 -0.11 -21.11 -20.22
N ALA A 607 0.89 -21.28 -21.08
CA ALA A 607 1.19 -22.54 -21.76
C ALA A 607 1.93 -23.54 -20.85
N THR A 608 2.64 -23.05 -19.84
CA THR A 608 3.46 -23.86 -18.93
C THR A 608 3.31 -23.39 -17.49
N ALA A 609 3.88 -24.17 -16.55
CA ALA A 609 3.80 -23.84 -15.14
C ALA A 609 4.45 -22.50 -14.76
N ALA A 610 5.50 -22.13 -15.49
CA ALA A 610 6.26 -20.91 -15.27
C ALA A 610 5.45 -19.62 -15.54
N GLY A 611 4.41 -19.68 -16.38
CA GLY A 611 3.60 -18.52 -16.72
C GLY A 611 2.47 -18.20 -15.72
N TYR A 612 2.24 -19.02 -14.70
CA TYR A 612 1.20 -18.71 -13.71
C TYR A 612 1.71 -17.70 -12.67
N PHE A 613 0.95 -16.62 -12.49
CA PHE A 613 1.13 -15.64 -11.42
C PHE A 613 0.63 -16.23 -10.10
N THR A 614 1.46 -17.04 -9.45
CA THR A 614 1.13 -17.72 -8.18
C THR A 614 1.97 -17.24 -7.01
N GLY A 615 3.03 -16.47 -7.29
CA GLY A 615 3.86 -15.88 -6.26
C GLY A 615 3.52 -14.41 -6.02
N GLU A 616 4.16 -13.87 -4.99
CA GLU A 616 4.09 -12.47 -4.62
C GLU A 616 5.50 -11.93 -4.41
N LEU A 617 5.78 -10.74 -4.92
CA LEU A 617 7.01 -10.02 -4.70
C LEU A 617 6.69 -8.52 -4.62
N PHE A 618 7.23 -7.84 -3.61
CA PHE A 618 6.97 -6.41 -3.37
C PHE A 618 5.48 -6.05 -3.24
N GLY A 619 4.65 -6.98 -2.75
CA GLY A 619 3.19 -6.80 -2.65
C GLY A 619 2.45 -6.94 -3.98
N ARG A 620 3.11 -7.44 -5.03
CA ARG A 620 2.54 -7.59 -6.38
C ARG A 620 2.53 -9.05 -6.84
N PRO A 621 1.53 -9.46 -7.64
CA PRO A 621 1.48 -10.80 -8.20
C PRO A 621 2.59 -10.98 -9.25
N VAL A 622 3.42 -12.02 -9.08
CA VAL A 622 4.53 -12.31 -10.00
C VAL A 622 4.48 -13.75 -10.54
N PRO A 623 4.98 -13.99 -11.77
CA PRO A 623 4.94 -15.32 -12.38
C PRO A 623 5.92 -16.26 -11.69
N ARG A 624 5.52 -17.52 -11.55
CA ARG A 624 6.34 -18.56 -10.91
C ARG A 624 7.70 -18.71 -11.57
N GLY A 625 7.76 -18.60 -12.90
CA GLY A 625 9.01 -18.69 -13.65
C GLY A 625 10.00 -17.60 -13.30
N PHE A 626 9.53 -16.37 -12.98
CA PHE A 626 10.40 -15.31 -12.51
C PHE A 626 10.94 -15.62 -11.12
N LEU A 627 10.11 -16.13 -10.20
CA LEU A 627 10.59 -16.55 -8.87
C LEU A 627 11.59 -17.71 -8.94
N SER A 628 11.37 -18.69 -9.81
CA SER A 628 12.35 -19.74 -10.07
C SER A 628 13.65 -19.17 -10.64
N HIS A 629 13.57 -18.20 -11.54
CA HIS A 629 14.74 -17.50 -12.08
C HIS A 629 15.48 -16.71 -11.00
N LEU A 630 14.76 -16.00 -10.12
CA LEU A 630 15.29 -15.24 -8.99
C LEU A 630 16.01 -16.15 -7.98
N MET A 631 15.40 -17.30 -7.65
CA MET A 631 16.00 -18.30 -6.77
C MET A 631 17.24 -18.94 -7.40
N ALA A 632 17.19 -19.27 -8.69
CA ALA A 632 18.34 -19.83 -9.41
C ALA A 632 19.50 -18.83 -9.48
N ALA A 633 19.20 -17.54 -9.73
CA ALA A 633 20.18 -16.46 -9.70
C ALA A 633 20.75 -16.20 -8.30
N SER A 634 20.06 -16.67 -7.26
CA SER A 634 20.48 -16.55 -5.86
C SER A 634 20.97 -17.88 -5.27
N ALA A 635 21.25 -18.89 -6.09
CA ALA A 635 21.62 -20.24 -5.62
C ALA A 635 22.89 -20.27 -4.74
N ALA A 636 23.74 -19.24 -4.84
CA ALA A 636 24.92 -19.07 -3.99
C ALA A 636 24.60 -18.67 -2.54
N ASP A 637 23.36 -18.26 -2.22
CA ASP A 637 22.86 -18.03 -0.85
C ASP A 637 21.67 -18.97 -0.56
N PRO A 638 21.92 -20.23 -0.15
CA PRO A 638 20.87 -21.22 0.11
C PRO A 638 19.88 -20.80 1.20
N ALA A 639 20.36 -20.02 2.18
CA ALA A 639 19.52 -19.54 3.28
C ALA A 639 18.50 -18.51 2.78
N ALA A 640 18.95 -17.54 1.97
CA ALA A 640 18.06 -16.56 1.35
C ALA A 640 17.06 -17.25 0.40
N VAL A 641 17.50 -18.26 -0.37
CA VAL A 641 16.60 -19.04 -1.24
C VAL A 641 15.55 -19.80 -0.43
N GLN A 642 15.92 -20.44 0.69
CA GLN A 642 14.98 -21.16 1.54
C GLN A 642 13.94 -20.22 2.18
N GLN A 643 14.38 -19.05 2.65
CA GLN A 643 13.50 -18.04 3.22
C GLN A 643 12.55 -17.45 2.17
N ALA A 644 13.07 -17.10 0.99
CA ALA A 644 12.28 -16.62 -0.14
C ALA A 644 11.27 -17.66 -0.63
N ARG A 645 11.66 -18.95 -0.62
CA ARG A 645 10.77 -20.07 -0.96
C ARG A 645 9.55 -20.13 -0.03
N ALA A 646 9.73 -19.95 1.27
CA ALA A 646 8.63 -19.93 2.22
C ALA A 646 7.75 -18.67 2.08
N ARG A 647 8.36 -17.49 1.91
CA ARG A 647 7.65 -16.20 1.88
C ARG A 647 6.95 -15.93 0.54
N LEU A 648 7.67 -16.01 -0.58
CA LEU A 648 7.22 -15.53 -1.89
C LEU A 648 6.25 -16.50 -2.58
N TRP A 649 6.37 -17.81 -2.35
CA TRP A 649 5.39 -18.79 -2.81
C TRP A 649 4.23 -18.98 -1.83
N GLY A 650 4.48 -18.82 -0.52
CA GLY A 650 3.47 -19.02 0.52
C GLY A 650 2.41 -17.93 0.60
N ALA A 651 2.78 -16.65 0.45
CA ALA A 651 1.88 -15.51 0.72
C ALA A 651 0.55 -15.56 -0.06
N ARG A 652 0.61 -15.77 -1.37
CA ARG A 652 -0.59 -15.82 -2.23
C ARG A 652 -1.19 -17.22 -2.38
N SER A 653 -0.51 -18.25 -1.90
CA SER A 653 -0.97 -19.64 -2.06
C SER A 653 -2.28 -19.93 -1.33
N ALA A 654 -2.49 -19.34 -0.15
CA ALA A 654 -3.70 -19.51 0.63
C ALA A 654 -4.92 -18.85 -0.04
N GLU A 655 -4.74 -17.65 -0.59
CA GLU A 655 -5.79 -16.94 -1.33
C GLU A 655 -6.18 -17.68 -2.61
N VAL A 656 -5.17 -18.13 -3.38
CA VAL A 656 -5.38 -18.90 -4.61
C VAL A 656 -6.04 -20.24 -4.32
N ALA A 657 -5.68 -20.91 -3.22
CA ALA A 657 -6.31 -22.15 -2.78
C ALA A 657 -7.78 -21.92 -2.39
N HIS A 658 -8.08 -20.85 -1.66
CA HIS A 658 -9.44 -20.50 -1.26
C HIS A 658 -10.33 -20.15 -2.45
N ASP A 659 -9.85 -19.31 -3.38
CA ASP A 659 -10.58 -18.96 -4.60
C ASP A 659 -10.80 -20.19 -5.50
N ALA A 660 -9.79 -21.06 -5.63
CA ALA A 660 -9.93 -22.32 -6.35
C ALA A 660 -10.98 -23.24 -5.71
N GLN A 661 -11.00 -23.34 -4.37
CA GLN A 661 -12.00 -24.11 -3.63
C GLN A 661 -13.41 -23.58 -3.90
N ALA A 662 -13.62 -22.27 -3.78
CA ALA A 662 -14.91 -21.63 -4.00
C ALA A 662 -15.42 -21.89 -5.43
N ALA A 663 -14.58 -21.71 -6.44
CA ALA A 663 -14.95 -21.94 -7.84
C ALA A 663 -15.19 -23.42 -8.17
N LEU A 664 -14.47 -24.37 -7.55
CA LEU A 664 -14.74 -25.81 -7.69
C LEU A 664 -16.10 -26.19 -7.09
N LEU A 665 -16.45 -25.63 -5.94
CA LEU A 665 -17.74 -25.85 -5.28
C LEU A 665 -18.90 -25.25 -6.10
N ASP A 666 -18.71 -24.05 -6.66
CA ASP A 666 -19.69 -23.43 -7.55
C ASP A 666 -19.89 -24.27 -8.83
N ALA A 667 -18.81 -24.70 -9.49
CA ALA A 667 -18.90 -25.59 -10.64
C ALA A 667 -19.60 -26.91 -10.30
N ALA A 668 -19.34 -27.49 -9.13
CA ALA A 668 -20.05 -28.67 -8.65
C ALA A 668 -21.56 -28.41 -8.45
N ALA A 669 -21.93 -27.26 -7.90
CA ALA A 669 -23.32 -26.85 -7.73
C ALA A 669 -24.03 -26.66 -9.08
N GLN A 670 -23.38 -26.04 -10.06
CA GLN A 670 -23.91 -25.90 -11.42
C GLN A 670 -24.13 -27.26 -12.08
N VAL A 671 -23.18 -28.20 -11.94
CA VAL A 671 -23.31 -29.57 -12.47
C VAL A 671 -24.45 -30.34 -11.79
N ASP A 672 -24.66 -30.17 -10.49
CA ASP A 672 -25.79 -30.78 -9.78
C ASP A 672 -27.12 -30.16 -10.19
N ALA A 673 -27.20 -28.84 -10.34
CA ALA A 673 -28.39 -28.16 -10.87
C ALA A 673 -28.73 -28.65 -12.28
N LEU A 674 -27.71 -28.92 -13.11
CA LEU A 674 -27.90 -29.57 -14.41
C LEU A 674 -28.47 -30.99 -14.25
N ALA A 675 -27.91 -31.81 -13.36
CA ALA A 675 -28.38 -33.18 -13.12
C ALA A 675 -29.82 -33.24 -12.52
N ASP A 676 -30.19 -32.27 -11.69
CA ASP A 676 -31.53 -32.19 -11.08
C ASP A 676 -32.58 -31.69 -12.08
N ALA A 677 -32.22 -30.76 -12.95
CA ALA A 677 -33.08 -30.36 -14.06
C ALA A 677 -33.26 -31.46 -15.13
N GLU A 678 -32.29 -32.38 -15.29
CA GLU A 678 -32.51 -33.62 -16.06
C GLU A 678 -33.47 -34.60 -15.35
N GLY A 679 -33.58 -34.52 -14.02
CA GLY A 679 -34.32 -35.47 -13.18
C GLY A 679 -35.73 -35.06 -12.75
N LYS A 680 -36.09 -33.77 -12.76
CA LYS A 680 -37.44 -33.31 -12.44
C LYS A 680 -38.38 -33.54 -13.62
N ARG A 681 -39.66 -33.76 -13.32
CA ARG A 681 -40.80 -33.99 -14.23
C ARG A 681 -41.06 -32.79 -15.16
N ALA A 682 -40.07 -32.33 -15.92
CA ALA A 682 -40.23 -31.22 -16.84
C ALA A 682 -41.29 -31.62 -17.88
N PRO A 683 -42.40 -30.87 -17.99
CA PRO A 683 -43.41 -31.15 -18.99
C PRO A 683 -42.78 -31.04 -20.38
N ILE A 684 -42.99 -32.04 -21.22
CA ILE A 684 -42.57 -32.02 -22.63
C ILE A 684 -43.72 -31.37 -23.38
N ASP A 685 -43.48 -30.23 -24.03
CA ASP A 685 -44.51 -29.48 -24.76
C ASP A 685 -45.68 -29.04 -23.83
N GLY A 686 -45.36 -28.65 -22.58
CA GLY A 686 -46.36 -28.25 -21.59
C GLY A 686 -47.17 -29.41 -20.98
N LEU A 687 -46.87 -30.67 -21.33
CA LEU A 687 -47.60 -31.85 -20.87
C LEU A 687 -46.78 -32.78 -19.97
N PRO A 688 -47.41 -33.48 -19.00
CA PRO A 688 -46.77 -34.58 -18.29
C PRO A 688 -46.29 -35.66 -19.27
N LYS A 689 -45.11 -36.26 -19.01
CA LYS A 689 -44.56 -37.34 -19.87
C LYS A 689 -45.58 -38.42 -20.27
N PRO A 690 -46.42 -38.98 -19.37
CA PRO A 690 -47.43 -39.99 -19.76
C PRO A 690 -48.44 -39.46 -20.79
N ALA A 691 -48.88 -38.20 -20.62
CA ALA A 691 -49.83 -37.56 -21.53
C ALA A 691 -49.20 -37.25 -22.90
N PHE A 692 -47.93 -36.82 -22.91
CA PHE A 692 -47.18 -36.62 -24.15
C PHE A 692 -47.03 -37.93 -24.94
N PHE A 693 -46.58 -39.01 -24.29
CA PHE A 693 -46.41 -40.31 -24.94
C PHE A 693 -47.75 -40.91 -25.40
N ALA A 694 -48.83 -40.75 -24.62
CA ALA A 694 -50.16 -41.18 -25.04
C ALA A 694 -50.63 -40.46 -26.32
N ARG A 695 -50.42 -39.14 -26.41
CA ARG A 695 -50.73 -38.35 -27.62
C ARG A 695 -49.86 -38.73 -28.81
N LEU A 696 -48.57 -39.05 -28.59
CA LEU A 696 -47.67 -39.50 -29.64
C LEU A 696 -48.10 -40.86 -30.22
N ILE A 697 -48.48 -41.80 -29.35
CA ILE A 697 -49.01 -43.12 -29.75
C ILE A 697 -50.32 -42.93 -30.53
N GLY A 698 -51.23 -42.08 -30.06
CA GLY A 698 -52.48 -41.77 -30.77
C GLY A 698 -52.25 -41.21 -32.18
N ALA A 699 -51.27 -40.31 -32.34
CA ALA A 699 -50.90 -39.75 -33.64
C ALA A 699 -50.29 -40.81 -34.58
N LEU A 700 -49.44 -41.71 -34.06
CA LEU A 700 -48.87 -42.81 -34.85
C LEU A 700 -49.96 -43.80 -35.30
N LEU A 701 -50.88 -44.17 -34.39
CA LEU A 701 -52.02 -45.03 -34.71
C LEU A 701 -52.94 -44.40 -35.76
N PHE A 702 -53.16 -43.08 -35.70
CA PHE A 702 -53.95 -42.36 -36.70
C PHE A 702 -53.30 -42.40 -38.09
N VAL A 703 -51.99 -42.17 -38.19
CA VAL A 703 -51.27 -42.28 -39.47
C VAL A 703 -51.35 -43.71 -40.02
N LEU A 704 -51.18 -44.71 -39.15
CA LEU A 704 -51.29 -46.11 -39.54
C LEU A 704 -52.70 -46.46 -40.02
N ALA A 705 -53.74 -45.97 -39.34
CA ALA A 705 -55.13 -46.14 -39.75
C ALA A 705 -55.42 -45.45 -41.09
N ALA A 706 -54.95 -44.22 -41.31
CA ALA A 706 -55.12 -43.52 -42.58
C ALA A 706 -54.42 -44.24 -43.74
N CYS A 707 -53.21 -44.76 -43.53
CA CYS A 707 -52.51 -45.57 -44.52
C CYS A 707 -53.24 -46.88 -44.85
N LEU A 708 -54.01 -47.45 -43.93
CA LEU A 708 -54.78 -48.67 -44.15
C LEU A 708 -56.17 -48.40 -44.76
N LEU A 709 -56.84 -47.30 -44.36
CA LEU A 709 -58.21 -46.96 -44.79
C LEU A 709 -58.27 -46.23 -46.13
N VAL A 710 -57.33 -45.33 -46.43
CA VAL A 710 -57.35 -44.53 -47.67
C VAL A 710 -57.29 -45.40 -48.93
N PRO A 711 -56.44 -46.44 -49.01
CA PRO A 711 -56.47 -47.38 -50.15
C PRO A 711 -57.81 -48.11 -50.26
N HIS A 712 -58.44 -48.46 -49.14
CA HIS A 712 -59.72 -49.17 -49.14
C HIS A 712 -60.89 -48.31 -49.61
N PHE A 713 -60.90 -47.02 -49.27
CA PHE A 713 -61.98 -46.10 -49.65
C PHE A 713 -61.90 -45.67 -51.13
N THR A 714 -60.69 -45.43 -51.65
CA THR A 714 -60.50 -45.09 -53.07
C THR A 714 -60.75 -46.27 -53.99
N PHE A 715 -60.29 -47.49 -53.62
CA PHE A 715 -60.62 -48.71 -54.37
C PHE A 715 -62.10 -49.10 -54.21
N GLY A 716 -62.67 -48.96 -53.01
CA GLY A 716 -64.04 -49.33 -52.71
C GLY A 716 -65.08 -48.41 -53.37
N ALA A 717 -64.85 -47.10 -53.37
CA ALA A 717 -65.72 -46.14 -54.05
C ALA A 717 -65.63 -46.26 -55.58
N TRP A 718 -64.44 -46.50 -56.14
CA TRP A 718 -64.28 -46.74 -57.58
C TRP A 718 -64.91 -48.07 -58.00
N LYS A 719 -64.69 -49.15 -57.23
CA LYS A 719 -65.34 -50.44 -57.46
C LYS A 719 -66.86 -50.33 -57.36
N ASN A 720 -67.40 -49.63 -56.35
CA ASN A 720 -68.85 -49.49 -56.17
C ASN A 720 -69.52 -48.56 -57.18
N ALA A 721 -68.83 -47.49 -57.62
CA ALA A 721 -69.30 -46.63 -58.70
C ALA A 721 -69.31 -47.36 -60.06
N VAL A 722 -68.39 -48.29 -60.27
CA VAL A 722 -68.31 -49.13 -61.48
C VAL A 722 -69.28 -50.33 -61.40
N THR A 723 -69.55 -50.90 -60.22
CA THR A 723 -70.49 -52.03 -60.07
C THR A 723 -71.97 -51.63 -60.01
N ASN A 724 -72.32 -50.39 -59.63
CA ASN A 724 -73.71 -49.92 -59.63
C ASN A 724 -74.26 -49.55 -61.03
N ALA A 725 -73.45 -49.67 -62.09
CA ALA A 725 -73.87 -49.49 -63.48
C ALA A 725 -74.37 -50.79 -64.16
N GLY A 726 -74.34 -51.93 -63.45
CA GLY A 726 -75.19 -53.10 -63.73
C GLY A 726 -75.08 -53.79 -65.09
N GLU A 727 -73.90 -54.26 -65.53
CA GLU A 727 -73.72 -55.44 -66.41
C GLU A 727 -72.30 -56.07 -66.24
N PRO A 728 -72.07 -57.37 -66.52
CA PRO A 728 -70.92 -58.15 -66.05
C PRO A 728 -69.69 -58.08 -66.98
N LEU A 729 -68.55 -57.63 -66.42
CA LEU A 729 -67.25 -57.53 -67.08
C LEU A 729 -66.48 -58.86 -67.05
N VAL A 730 -66.55 -59.63 -68.13
CA VAL A 730 -65.46 -60.51 -68.57
C VAL A 730 -64.93 -59.92 -69.87
N THR A 731 -63.61 -59.76 -69.97
CA THR A 731 -62.85 -59.20 -71.11
C THR A 731 -63.02 -57.70 -71.41
N ALA A 732 -62.48 -56.85 -70.51
CA ALA A 732 -62.02 -55.51 -70.86
C ALA A 732 -60.49 -55.45 -70.75
N SER A 733 -59.85 -56.17 -71.66
CA SER A 733 -58.53 -55.82 -72.19
C SER A 733 -58.76 -55.49 -73.66
N THR A 734 -58.16 -54.38 -74.11
CA THR A 734 -58.06 -53.93 -75.50
C THR A 734 -59.25 -53.15 -76.08
N VAL A 735 -59.36 -51.85 -75.75
CA VAL A 735 -59.98 -50.86 -76.65
C VAL A 735 -58.85 -50.12 -77.35
N LEU A 736 -58.63 -50.48 -78.62
CA LEU A 736 -57.72 -49.83 -79.57
C LEU A 736 -58.48 -48.67 -80.23
N ILE A 737 -57.95 -47.45 -80.17
CA ILE A 737 -58.46 -46.31 -80.94
C ILE A 737 -57.55 -46.14 -82.16
N SER A 738 -58.09 -46.34 -83.36
CA SER A 738 -57.44 -46.02 -84.63
C SER A 738 -57.61 -44.53 -84.94
N PRO A 739 -56.54 -43.75 -85.26
CA PRO A 739 -56.66 -42.29 -85.43
C PRO A 739 -57.21 -41.82 -86.78
N THR A 740 -57.58 -42.69 -87.73
CA THR A 740 -57.97 -42.27 -89.10
C THR A 740 -59.38 -42.62 -89.54
N GLY A 741 -60.25 -43.15 -88.66
CA GLY A 741 -61.68 -43.30 -88.98
C GLY A 741 -62.00 -44.15 -90.21
N LEU A 742 -61.16 -45.13 -90.55
CA LEU A 742 -61.36 -46.03 -91.70
C LEU A 742 -61.66 -47.46 -91.24
N GLY A 743 -62.65 -48.08 -91.90
CA GLY A 743 -63.16 -49.42 -91.62
C GLY A 743 -62.22 -50.59 -91.97
N PRO A 744 -62.73 -51.84 -92.01
CA PRO A 744 -61.97 -53.10 -91.87
C PRO A 744 -61.02 -53.51 -93.03
N GLY A 745 -60.25 -52.58 -93.62
CA GLY A 745 -59.36 -52.89 -94.75
C GLY A 745 -58.07 -52.05 -94.86
N SER A 746 -57.61 -51.40 -93.78
CA SER A 746 -56.38 -50.58 -93.82
C SER A 746 -55.09 -51.39 -93.59
N LEU A 747 -53.99 -50.97 -94.22
CA LEU A 747 -52.79 -51.76 -94.54
C LEU A 747 -51.53 -51.47 -93.68
N TYR A 748 -51.66 -50.83 -92.50
CA TYR A 748 -50.52 -50.56 -91.60
C TYR A 748 -50.74 -51.14 -90.18
N PRO A 749 -50.11 -52.28 -89.82
CA PRO A 749 -50.38 -52.98 -88.55
C PRO A 749 -49.64 -52.47 -87.31
N ASP A 750 -48.65 -51.58 -87.43
CA ASP A 750 -47.66 -51.37 -86.36
C ASP A 750 -47.80 -50.09 -85.52
N ALA A 751 -48.97 -49.44 -85.50
CA ALA A 751 -49.19 -48.19 -84.73
C ALA A 751 -50.33 -48.29 -83.70
N LEU A 752 -50.27 -49.26 -82.79
CA LEU A 752 -51.21 -49.43 -81.68
C LEU A 752 -50.53 -49.11 -80.35
N ILE A 753 -50.88 -47.99 -79.71
CA ILE A 753 -50.45 -47.67 -78.34
C ILE A 753 -51.43 -48.30 -77.35
N ASP A 754 -50.93 -49.23 -76.55
CA ASP A 754 -51.68 -49.89 -75.47
C ASP A 754 -51.75 -49.02 -74.21
N ILE A 755 -52.91 -48.41 -73.97
CA ILE A 755 -53.18 -47.51 -72.83
C ILE A 755 -53.46 -48.29 -71.53
N SER A 756 -53.55 -49.63 -71.57
CA SER A 756 -53.62 -50.45 -70.36
C SER A 756 -52.31 -50.44 -69.53
N THR A 757 -51.26 -49.84 -70.08
CA THR A 757 -49.93 -49.76 -69.45
C THR A 757 -49.69 -48.49 -68.62
N VAL A 758 -50.63 -47.55 -68.53
CA VAL A 758 -50.52 -46.43 -67.55
C VAL A 758 -51.06 -46.91 -66.20
N PRO A 759 -50.23 -47.19 -65.19
CA PRO A 759 -50.69 -47.88 -63.99
C PRO A 759 -51.56 -46.92 -63.16
N THR A 760 -52.81 -47.27 -62.90
CA THR A 760 -53.67 -46.59 -61.92
C THR A 760 -53.08 -46.63 -60.50
N GLY A 761 -52.17 -47.57 -60.23
CA GLY A 761 -51.35 -47.62 -59.01
C GLY A 761 -50.46 -46.39 -58.81
N THR A 762 -50.15 -45.64 -59.87
CA THR A 762 -49.23 -44.50 -59.83
C THR A 762 -49.81 -43.31 -59.08
N PHE A 763 -51.11 -42.99 -59.28
CA PHE A 763 -51.76 -41.85 -58.62
C PHE A 763 -52.08 -42.12 -57.14
N THR A 764 -52.55 -43.32 -56.79
CA THR A 764 -52.75 -43.73 -55.38
C THR A 764 -51.42 -43.88 -54.64
N GLY A 765 -50.37 -44.34 -55.33
CA GLY A 765 -49.02 -44.40 -54.79
C GLY A 765 -48.47 -43.01 -54.49
N LEU A 766 -48.60 -42.06 -55.43
CA LEU A 766 -48.18 -40.66 -55.24
C LEU A 766 -48.93 -39.97 -54.09
N ALA A 767 -50.24 -40.18 -53.96
CA ALA A 767 -51.03 -39.62 -52.86
C ALA A 767 -50.64 -40.21 -51.49
N LEU A 768 -50.41 -41.53 -51.41
CA LEU A 768 -49.96 -42.20 -50.18
C LEU A 768 -48.55 -41.76 -49.79
N VAL A 769 -47.65 -41.62 -50.77
CA VAL A 769 -46.28 -41.12 -50.57
C VAL A 769 -46.30 -39.66 -50.10
N GLY A 770 -47.15 -38.81 -50.70
CA GLY A 770 -47.34 -37.42 -50.26
C GLY A 770 -47.87 -37.31 -48.82
N PHE A 771 -48.83 -38.17 -48.45
CA PHE A 771 -49.37 -38.24 -47.08
C PHE A 771 -48.31 -38.74 -46.09
N LEU A 772 -47.56 -39.78 -46.41
CA LEU A 772 -46.48 -40.31 -45.58
C LEU A 772 -45.36 -39.27 -45.39
N ALA A 773 -45.00 -38.52 -46.44
CA ALA A 773 -44.02 -37.43 -46.36
C ALA A 773 -44.51 -36.30 -45.45
N ALA A 774 -45.78 -35.88 -45.56
CA ALA A 774 -46.37 -34.87 -44.70
C ALA A 774 -46.48 -35.34 -43.23
N ALA A 775 -46.90 -36.59 -43.00
CA ALA A 775 -46.98 -37.20 -41.68
C ALA A 775 -45.60 -37.30 -41.01
N ALA A 776 -44.57 -37.72 -41.76
CA ALA A 776 -43.20 -37.76 -41.28
C ALA A 776 -42.68 -36.37 -40.85
N ALA A 777 -42.99 -35.32 -41.61
CA ALA A 777 -42.62 -33.94 -41.27
C ALA A 777 -43.34 -33.37 -40.03
N VAL A 778 -44.50 -33.92 -39.65
CA VAL A 778 -45.26 -33.53 -38.45
C VAL A 778 -44.85 -34.34 -37.22
N LEU A 779 -44.52 -35.62 -37.40
CA LEU A 779 -44.14 -36.54 -36.31
C LEU A 779 -42.66 -36.45 -35.92
N ALA A 780 -41.77 -36.05 -36.83
CA ALA A 780 -40.32 -35.98 -36.58
C ALA A 780 -39.92 -35.12 -35.36
N PRO A 781 -40.47 -33.91 -35.13
CA PRO A 781 -40.15 -33.11 -33.94
C PRO A 781 -40.56 -33.80 -32.64
N LYS A 782 -41.74 -34.44 -32.62
CA LYS A 782 -42.28 -35.12 -31.43
C LYS A 782 -41.52 -36.42 -31.12
N LEU A 783 -41.13 -37.18 -32.14
CA LEU A 783 -40.28 -38.37 -31.98
C LEU A 783 -38.87 -38.01 -31.50
N ALA A 784 -38.29 -36.90 -31.99
CA ALA A 784 -37.00 -36.40 -31.51
C ALA A 784 -37.05 -36.01 -30.02
N GLN A 785 -38.10 -35.31 -29.59
CA GLN A 785 -38.34 -34.97 -28.18
C GLN A 785 -38.54 -36.21 -27.30
N ALA A 786 -39.26 -37.23 -27.81
CA ALA A 786 -39.46 -38.51 -27.11
C ALA A 786 -38.15 -39.29 -26.90
N LEU A 787 -37.34 -39.42 -27.95
CA LEU A 787 -36.02 -40.08 -27.90
C LEU A 787 -35.06 -39.36 -26.95
N PHE A 788 -35.10 -38.03 -26.91
CA PHE A 788 -34.31 -37.21 -25.99
C PHE A 788 -34.71 -37.46 -24.52
N ALA A 789 -36.01 -37.51 -24.24
CA ALA A 789 -36.53 -37.76 -22.90
C ALA A 789 -36.21 -39.15 -22.35
N LEU A 790 -36.02 -40.15 -23.22
CA LEU A 790 -35.61 -41.52 -22.87
C LEU A 790 -34.08 -41.64 -22.66
N ARG A 791 -33.27 -40.91 -23.43
CA ARG A 791 -31.79 -40.91 -23.31
C ARG A 791 -31.27 -40.24 -22.03
N GLY A 792 -32.01 -39.29 -21.44
CA GLY A 792 -31.61 -38.53 -20.24
C GLY A 792 -31.51 -39.34 -18.94
N VAL A 793 -31.95 -40.60 -18.91
CA VAL A 793 -31.93 -41.43 -17.68
C VAL A 793 -30.53 -42.03 -17.41
N GLY A 794 -29.69 -42.22 -18.44
CA GLY A 794 -28.33 -42.75 -18.31
C GLY A 794 -27.24 -41.69 -18.01
N THR A 795 -27.52 -40.41 -18.23
CA THR A 795 -26.55 -39.30 -18.06
C THR A 795 -26.47 -38.81 -16.62
N LYS A 796 -27.60 -38.81 -15.88
CA LYS A 796 -27.71 -38.29 -14.51
C LYS A 796 -26.68 -38.87 -13.53
N GLY A 797 -26.46 -40.19 -13.56
CA GLY A 797 -25.49 -40.86 -12.70
C GLY A 797 -24.03 -40.48 -13.01
N ARG A 798 -23.70 -40.25 -14.28
CA ARG A 798 -22.37 -39.77 -14.70
C ARG A 798 -22.17 -38.30 -14.34
N THR A 799 -23.18 -37.46 -14.48
CA THR A 799 -23.16 -36.03 -14.13
C THR A 799 -22.94 -35.82 -12.62
N ARG A 800 -23.66 -36.55 -11.76
CA ARG A 800 -23.47 -36.47 -10.28
C ARG A 800 -22.10 -36.98 -9.81
N ARG A 801 -21.56 -38.04 -10.43
CA ARG A 801 -20.19 -38.51 -10.14
C ARG A 801 -19.16 -37.41 -10.43
N ARG A 802 -19.37 -36.59 -11.45
CA ARG A 802 -18.49 -35.46 -11.80
C ARG A 802 -18.58 -34.34 -10.75
N ALA A 803 -19.78 -33.97 -10.29
CA ALA A 803 -19.94 -33.00 -9.19
C ALA A 803 -19.27 -33.48 -7.88
N THR A 804 -19.40 -34.78 -7.57
CA THR A 804 -18.74 -35.38 -6.39
C THR A 804 -17.22 -35.35 -6.50
N ALA A 805 -16.67 -35.60 -7.70
CA ALA A 805 -15.23 -35.52 -7.93
C ALA A 805 -14.68 -34.09 -7.73
N LEU A 806 -15.42 -33.07 -8.17
CA LEU A 806 -15.04 -31.66 -7.98
C LEU A 806 -15.02 -31.28 -6.48
N ARG A 807 -16.02 -31.70 -5.69
CA ARG A 807 -16.03 -31.48 -4.22
C ARG A 807 -14.87 -32.15 -3.52
N LYS A 808 -14.56 -33.40 -3.88
CA LYS A 808 -13.42 -34.14 -3.31
C LYS A 808 -12.06 -33.52 -3.69
N GLU A 809 -11.96 -32.83 -4.82
CA GLU A 809 -10.78 -32.03 -5.15
C GLU A 809 -10.71 -30.77 -4.29
N ALA A 810 -11.82 -30.05 -4.11
CA ALA A 810 -11.90 -28.87 -3.25
C ALA A 810 -11.50 -29.17 -1.79
N GLU A 811 -11.95 -30.30 -1.23
CA GLU A 811 -11.56 -30.77 0.11
C GLU A 811 -10.05 -31.08 0.20
N ARG A 812 -9.46 -31.68 -0.85
CA ARG A 812 -8.03 -32.00 -0.88
C ARG A 812 -7.13 -30.77 -0.96
N ILE A 813 -7.61 -29.69 -1.59
CA ILE A 813 -6.90 -28.40 -1.63
C ILE A 813 -6.79 -27.80 -0.21
N VAL A 814 -7.88 -27.82 0.56
CA VAL A 814 -7.88 -27.35 1.96
C VAL A 814 -6.99 -28.21 2.85
N ALA A 815 -6.99 -29.52 2.60
CA ALA A 815 -6.21 -30.47 3.40
C ALA A 815 -4.71 -30.46 3.10
N GLY A 816 -4.24 -29.74 2.07
CA GLY A 816 -2.84 -29.82 1.63
C GLY A 816 -2.44 -31.24 1.24
N THR A 817 -3.27 -31.91 0.44
CA THR A 817 -2.97 -33.25 -0.12
C THR A 817 -3.42 -33.39 -1.58
N GLY A 818 -3.63 -32.25 -2.26
CA GLY A 818 -4.20 -32.18 -3.60
C GLY A 818 -3.20 -32.60 -4.68
N ALA A 819 -3.67 -33.18 -5.78
CA ALA A 819 -2.81 -33.47 -6.93
C ALA A 819 -2.22 -32.19 -7.55
N ALA A 820 -2.92 -31.07 -7.33
CA ALA A 820 -2.49 -29.75 -7.76
C ALA A 820 -1.69 -28.98 -6.67
N GLU A 821 -1.37 -29.59 -5.53
CA GLU A 821 -0.64 -28.91 -4.44
C GLU A 821 0.85 -28.64 -4.76
N CYS A 822 1.46 -29.42 -5.66
CA CYS A 822 2.80 -29.13 -6.21
C CYS A 822 2.89 -27.73 -6.86
N TRP A 823 1.74 -27.16 -7.24
CA TRP A 823 1.63 -25.80 -7.78
C TRP A 823 1.74 -24.73 -6.70
N ILE A 824 1.36 -25.06 -5.45
CA ILE A 824 1.41 -24.22 -4.25
C ILE A 824 2.78 -24.32 -3.55
N THR A 825 3.30 -25.54 -3.37
CA THR A 825 4.50 -25.78 -2.55
C THR A 825 5.81 -25.52 -3.28
N GLY A 826 5.77 -25.31 -4.60
CA GLY A 826 6.93 -24.90 -5.40
C GLY A 826 8.00 -25.97 -5.63
N VAL A 827 7.75 -27.22 -5.26
CA VAL A 827 8.77 -28.28 -5.23
C VAL A 827 8.95 -29.02 -6.57
N GLU A 828 7.90 -29.09 -7.42
CA GLU A 828 7.95 -29.85 -8.69
C GLU A 828 7.28 -29.10 -9.86
N GLU A 829 7.74 -29.39 -11.09
CA GLU A 829 6.97 -29.10 -12.32
C GLU A 829 5.77 -30.03 -12.37
N GLY A 830 4.63 -29.57 -11.85
CA GLY A 830 3.38 -30.33 -11.93
C GLY A 830 2.99 -30.64 -13.38
N PRO A 831 2.30 -31.76 -13.65
CA PRO A 831 1.91 -32.15 -14.99
C PRO A 831 1.03 -31.09 -15.66
N VAL A 832 1.31 -30.79 -16.93
CA VAL A 832 0.52 -29.87 -17.76
C VAL A 832 -0.95 -30.31 -17.73
N PRO A 833 -1.92 -29.43 -17.42
CA PRO A 833 -3.33 -29.80 -17.34
C PRO A 833 -3.80 -30.46 -18.64
N VAL A 834 -4.17 -31.74 -18.55
CA VAL A 834 -4.81 -32.45 -19.67
C VAL A 834 -6.29 -32.08 -19.67
N GLU A 835 -6.77 -31.48 -20.76
CA GLU A 835 -8.15 -31.02 -20.93
C GLU A 835 -9.19 -32.10 -20.59
N LYS A 836 -9.74 -32.05 -19.38
CA LYS A 836 -11.08 -32.56 -19.09
C LYS A 836 -12.02 -31.38 -18.98
N ASP A 837 -12.42 -30.85 -20.12
CA ASP A 837 -13.14 -29.57 -20.21
C ASP A 837 -14.53 -29.65 -19.53
N THR A 838 -14.56 -29.28 -18.25
CA THR A 838 -15.76 -29.23 -17.40
C THR A 838 -16.60 -28.02 -17.79
N SER A 839 -15.96 -26.89 -18.13
CA SER A 839 -16.64 -25.73 -18.69
C SER A 839 -17.33 -26.05 -20.02
N ALA A 840 -16.66 -26.72 -20.97
CA ALA A 840 -17.33 -27.17 -22.20
C ALA A 840 -18.37 -28.25 -21.93
N PHE A 841 -18.23 -29.08 -20.89
CA PHE A 841 -19.30 -29.99 -20.51
C PHE A 841 -20.55 -29.22 -20.04
N ILE A 842 -20.39 -28.23 -19.15
CA ILE A 842 -21.48 -27.36 -18.69
C ILE A 842 -22.11 -26.62 -19.88
N ALA A 843 -21.29 -25.97 -20.72
CA ALA A 843 -21.74 -25.23 -21.90
C ALA A 843 -22.44 -26.13 -22.93
N ARG A 844 -21.90 -27.31 -23.26
CA ARG A 844 -22.56 -28.29 -24.15
C ARG A 844 -23.87 -28.77 -23.56
N THR A 845 -23.95 -28.97 -22.24
CA THR A 845 -25.17 -29.44 -21.57
C THR A 845 -26.24 -28.34 -21.52
N GLN A 846 -25.85 -27.08 -21.32
CA GLN A 846 -26.74 -25.92 -21.43
C GLN A 846 -27.22 -25.70 -22.87
N ALA A 847 -26.31 -25.71 -23.86
CA ALA A 847 -26.66 -25.56 -25.28
C ALA A 847 -27.59 -26.67 -25.79
N ARG A 848 -27.44 -27.90 -25.27
CA ARG A 848 -28.34 -29.03 -25.56
C ARG A 848 -29.76 -28.87 -25.01
N ARG A 849 -30.04 -27.87 -24.17
CA ARG A 849 -31.39 -27.57 -23.64
C ARG A 849 -32.23 -26.67 -24.54
N HIS A 850 -31.73 -26.24 -25.70
CA HIS A 850 -32.56 -25.62 -26.74
C HIS A 850 -33.09 -26.72 -27.68
N PRO A 851 -34.32 -27.25 -27.47
CA PRO A 851 -34.89 -28.34 -28.27
C PRO A 851 -35.04 -28.01 -29.76
N ASP A 852 -35.02 -26.72 -30.11
CA ASP A 852 -35.27 -26.23 -31.46
C ASP A 852 -34.15 -26.63 -32.43
N ALA A 853 -32.89 -26.67 -32.00
CA ALA A 853 -31.77 -26.94 -32.90
C ALA A 853 -31.75 -28.41 -33.40
N THR A 854 -32.09 -29.37 -32.54
CA THR A 854 -32.09 -30.81 -32.90
C THR A 854 -33.38 -31.19 -33.64
N ALA A 855 -34.51 -30.60 -33.28
CA ALA A 855 -35.77 -30.76 -34.02
C ALA A 855 -35.65 -30.22 -35.45
N THR A 856 -34.92 -29.13 -35.67
CA THR A 856 -34.71 -28.53 -36.99
C THR A 856 -33.87 -29.41 -37.92
N ALA A 857 -32.82 -30.07 -37.42
CA ALA A 857 -31.97 -30.93 -38.25
C ALA A 857 -32.70 -32.22 -38.69
N LEU A 858 -33.36 -32.91 -37.75
CA LEU A 858 -34.16 -34.10 -38.06
C LEU A 858 -35.38 -33.76 -38.94
N SER A 859 -36.04 -32.62 -38.70
CA SER A 859 -37.12 -32.13 -39.55
C SER A 859 -36.64 -31.78 -40.95
N LYS A 860 -35.44 -31.20 -41.11
CA LYS A 860 -34.84 -30.91 -42.42
C LYS A 860 -34.50 -32.20 -43.17
N VAL A 861 -33.88 -33.18 -42.51
CA VAL A 861 -33.53 -34.47 -43.13
C VAL A 861 -34.80 -35.24 -43.54
N ALA A 862 -35.83 -35.28 -42.70
CA ALA A 862 -37.09 -35.94 -43.03
C ALA A 862 -37.84 -35.22 -44.17
N TYR A 863 -37.83 -33.88 -44.18
CA TYR A 863 -38.44 -33.06 -45.23
C TYR A 863 -37.74 -33.24 -46.58
N TRP A 864 -36.41 -33.08 -46.62
CA TRP A 864 -35.63 -33.21 -47.85
C TRP A 864 -35.56 -34.67 -48.35
N GLY A 865 -35.54 -35.65 -47.43
CA GLY A 865 -35.67 -37.06 -47.78
C GLY A 865 -37.01 -37.38 -48.44
N GLY A 866 -38.12 -36.84 -47.90
CA GLY A 866 -39.44 -36.96 -48.52
C GLY A 866 -39.56 -36.24 -49.86
N ALA A 867 -38.99 -35.04 -49.98
CA ALA A 867 -38.96 -34.27 -51.22
C ALA A 867 -38.14 -34.96 -52.32
N ALA A 868 -36.98 -35.54 -51.97
CA ALA A 868 -36.16 -36.32 -52.89
C ALA A 868 -36.87 -37.61 -53.34
N LEU A 869 -37.61 -38.27 -52.45
CA LEU A 869 -38.43 -39.44 -52.79
C LEU A 869 -39.56 -39.06 -53.77
N CYS A 870 -40.27 -37.94 -53.52
CA CYS A 870 -41.27 -37.41 -54.45
C CYS A 870 -40.67 -37.05 -55.81
N ALA A 871 -39.49 -36.40 -55.83
CA ALA A 871 -38.80 -36.05 -57.07
C ALA A 871 -38.38 -37.31 -57.84
N ALA A 872 -37.82 -38.32 -57.16
CA ALA A 872 -37.45 -39.60 -57.76
C ALA A 872 -38.67 -40.33 -58.33
N CYS A 873 -39.80 -40.34 -57.62
CA CYS A 873 -41.05 -40.90 -58.13
C CYS A 873 -41.59 -40.13 -59.35
N LEU A 874 -41.51 -38.79 -59.36
CA LEU A 874 -41.88 -37.98 -60.52
C LEU A 874 -41.00 -38.32 -61.73
N THR A 875 -39.69 -38.42 -61.53
CA THR A 875 -38.74 -38.78 -62.59
C THR A 875 -39.00 -40.19 -63.13
N ILE A 876 -39.26 -41.17 -62.26
CA ILE A 876 -39.57 -42.56 -62.67
C ILE A 876 -40.87 -42.62 -63.49
N VAL A 877 -41.87 -41.80 -63.16
CA VAL A 877 -43.15 -41.73 -63.88
C VAL A 877 -43.02 -40.99 -65.21
N THR A 878 -42.12 -40.01 -65.31
CA THR A 878 -41.86 -39.27 -66.56
C THR A 878 -40.80 -39.91 -67.47
N ALA A 879 -40.04 -40.90 -66.98
CA ALA A 879 -38.87 -41.45 -67.67
C ALA A 879 -39.08 -42.52 -68.75
N PRO A 880 -40.25 -43.16 -68.99
CA PRO A 880 -40.38 -44.05 -70.15
C PRO A 880 -40.68 -43.27 -71.44
N GLY A 881 -39.63 -42.72 -72.07
CA GLY A 881 -39.26 -43.02 -73.46
C GLY A 881 -40.20 -42.77 -74.65
N ILE A 882 -41.16 -41.84 -74.61
CA ILE A 882 -41.88 -41.43 -75.84
C ILE A 882 -41.22 -40.16 -76.40
N GLY A 883 -40.45 -40.31 -77.49
CA GLY A 883 -39.67 -39.23 -78.11
C GLY A 883 -40.51 -38.04 -78.57
N TYR A 884 -39.91 -36.84 -78.50
CA TYR A 884 -40.50 -35.53 -78.82
C TYR A 884 -41.15 -35.46 -80.22
N GLU A 885 -40.67 -36.27 -81.18
CA GLU A 885 -41.21 -36.31 -82.54
C GLU A 885 -42.60 -36.95 -82.62
N ILE A 886 -42.91 -37.95 -81.77
CA ILE A 886 -44.24 -38.58 -81.73
C ILE A 886 -45.28 -37.62 -81.10
N TRP A 887 -44.83 -36.75 -80.19
CA TRP A 887 -45.69 -35.74 -79.55
C TRP A 887 -46.02 -34.55 -80.45
N ALA A 888 -45.11 -34.16 -81.35
CA ALA A 888 -45.37 -33.14 -82.36
C ALA A 888 -46.39 -33.60 -83.42
N ASP A 889 -46.35 -34.88 -83.79
CA ASP A 889 -47.31 -35.48 -84.72
C ASP A 889 -48.70 -35.68 -84.10
N LEU A 890 -48.80 -36.04 -82.81
CA LEU A 890 -50.10 -36.13 -82.11
C LEU A 890 -50.76 -34.76 -81.87
N ALA A 891 -49.98 -33.70 -81.67
CA ALA A 891 -50.49 -32.34 -81.50
C ALA A 891 -51.02 -31.73 -82.81
N SER A 892 -50.53 -32.19 -83.98
CA SER A 892 -50.99 -31.70 -85.29
C SER A 892 -52.21 -32.43 -85.86
N ALA A 893 -52.58 -33.60 -85.30
CA ALA A 893 -53.66 -34.46 -85.79
C ALA A 893 -54.95 -34.45 -84.94
N ALA A 894 -55.03 -33.66 -83.86
CA ALA A 894 -56.23 -33.51 -83.05
C ALA A 894 -57.04 -32.27 -83.46
N PRO A 895 -58.35 -32.37 -83.80
CA PRO A 895 -59.21 -31.20 -83.90
C PRO A 895 -59.47 -30.65 -82.49
N ASP A 896 -59.16 -29.36 -82.30
CA ASP A 896 -59.45 -28.52 -81.14
C ASP A 896 -58.89 -28.98 -79.77
N GLY A 897 -57.61 -28.66 -79.50
CA GLY A 897 -57.09 -28.21 -78.19
C GLY A 897 -57.21 -29.10 -76.94
N MET A 898 -57.73 -30.32 -77.05
CA MET A 898 -58.10 -31.15 -75.90
C MET A 898 -56.90 -31.85 -75.21
N LEU A 899 -55.89 -32.26 -75.98
CA LEU A 899 -54.66 -32.89 -75.46
C LEU A 899 -53.71 -31.89 -74.81
N ASP A 900 -53.59 -30.68 -75.38
CA ASP A 900 -52.87 -29.57 -74.74
C ASP A 900 -53.49 -29.23 -73.38
N ASN A 901 -54.83 -29.23 -73.29
CA ASN A 901 -55.52 -28.96 -72.04
C ASN A 901 -55.22 -30.01 -70.96
N GLN A 902 -55.27 -31.32 -71.24
CA GLN A 902 -55.05 -32.32 -70.18
C GLN A 902 -53.62 -32.33 -69.64
N LEU A 903 -52.62 -32.05 -70.49
CA LEU A 903 -51.23 -31.91 -70.05
C LEU A 903 -51.01 -30.61 -69.27
N LEU A 904 -51.60 -29.49 -69.71
CA LEU A 904 -51.62 -28.22 -68.95
C LEU A 904 -52.34 -28.36 -67.61
N TRP A 905 -53.44 -29.11 -67.55
CA TRP A 905 -54.16 -29.38 -66.31
C TRP A 905 -53.35 -30.30 -65.40
N GLY A 906 -52.67 -31.32 -65.92
CA GLY A 906 -51.80 -32.21 -65.13
C GLY A 906 -50.57 -31.49 -64.55
N ILE A 907 -49.85 -30.74 -65.38
CA ILE A 907 -48.74 -29.86 -64.95
C ILE A 907 -49.27 -28.77 -64.03
N GLY A 908 -50.46 -28.23 -64.32
CA GLY A 908 -51.17 -27.26 -63.51
C GLY A 908 -51.50 -27.79 -62.12
N PHE A 909 -52.05 -29.01 -62.00
CA PHE A 909 -52.38 -29.65 -60.73
C PHE A 909 -51.12 -30.02 -59.93
N CYS A 910 -50.07 -30.51 -60.59
CA CYS A 910 -48.78 -30.75 -59.94
C CYS A 910 -48.13 -29.45 -59.47
N GLY A 911 -48.23 -28.38 -60.26
CA GLY A 911 -47.81 -27.03 -59.91
C GLY A 911 -48.61 -26.44 -58.75
N LEU A 912 -49.93 -26.66 -58.72
CA LEU A 912 -50.85 -26.22 -57.67
C LEU A 912 -50.62 -26.99 -56.37
N ALA A 913 -50.34 -28.30 -56.46
CA ALA A 913 -49.94 -29.11 -55.32
C ALA A 913 -48.57 -28.67 -54.77
N ALA A 914 -47.59 -28.42 -55.64
CA ALA A 914 -46.28 -27.92 -55.24
C ALA A 914 -46.34 -26.51 -54.62
N THR A 915 -47.16 -25.61 -55.16
CA THR A 915 -47.39 -24.27 -54.58
C THR A 915 -48.22 -24.31 -53.31
N ALA A 916 -49.19 -25.20 -53.18
CA ALA A 916 -49.90 -25.43 -51.92
C ALA A 916 -48.94 -25.98 -50.85
N PHE A 917 -48.05 -26.93 -51.20
CA PHE A 917 -47.00 -27.41 -50.30
C PHE A 917 -46.01 -26.31 -49.90
N ALA A 918 -45.60 -25.47 -50.85
CA ALA A 918 -44.74 -24.31 -50.56
C ALA A 918 -45.44 -23.27 -49.67
N ALA A 919 -46.73 -22.99 -49.90
CA ALA A 919 -47.53 -22.08 -49.09
C ALA A 919 -47.75 -22.63 -47.67
N ILE A 920 -48.01 -23.93 -47.51
CA ILE A 920 -48.08 -24.61 -46.21
C ILE A 920 -46.72 -24.52 -45.50
N ALA A 921 -45.60 -24.68 -46.21
CA ALA A 921 -44.26 -24.57 -45.65
C ALA A 921 -43.92 -23.14 -45.18
N VAL A 922 -44.39 -22.11 -45.89
CA VAL A 922 -44.25 -20.70 -45.51
C VAL A 922 -45.16 -20.34 -44.33
N LEU A 923 -46.43 -20.73 -44.35
CA LEU A 923 -47.39 -20.46 -43.26
C LEU A 923 -47.03 -21.18 -41.95
N ARG A 924 -46.31 -22.32 -42.02
CA ARG A 924 -45.79 -23.04 -40.85
C ARG A 924 -44.73 -22.25 -40.07
N ARG A 925 -44.08 -21.24 -40.67
CA ARG A 925 -43.16 -20.35 -39.95
C ARG A 925 -43.89 -19.45 -38.94
N GLU A 926 -45.17 -19.16 -39.13
CA GLU A 926 -45.90 -18.17 -38.33
C GLU A 926 -46.89 -18.78 -37.33
N HIS A 927 -47.54 -19.91 -37.64
CA HIS A 927 -48.50 -20.57 -36.72
C HIS A 927 -48.45 -22.12 -36.79
N PRO A 928 -47.80 -22.81 -35.82
CA PRO A 928 -47.31 -24.18 -36.02
C PRO A 928 -48.30 -25.35 -35.86
N THR A 929 -49.52 -25.15 -35.34
CA THR A 929 -50.37 -26.29 -34.91
C THR A 929 -51.80 -26.34 -35.45
N MET A 930 -52.49 -25.20 -35.66
CA MET A 930 -53.92 -25.23 -36.05
C MET A 930 -54.17 -25.10 -37.56
N VAL A 931 -53.36 -24.33 -38.28
CA VAL A 931 -53.55 -24.09 -39.72
C VAL A 931 -53.20 -25.33 -40.56
N THR A 932 -52.23 -26.13 -40.11
CA THR A 932 -51.73 -27.31 -40.82
C THR A 932 -52.73 -28.47 -40.83
N LEU A 933 -53.46 -28.69 -39.73
CA LEU A 933 -54.49 -29.73 -39.67
C LEU A 933 -55.73 -29.35 -40.48
N GLY A 934 -56.13 -28.08 -40.43
CA GLY A 934 -57.25 -27.57 -41.24
C GLY A 934 -56.97 -27.69 -42.74
N LEU A 935 -55.80 -27.26 -43.22
CA LEU A 935 -55.46 -27.30 -44.64
C LEU A 935 -55.21 -28.72 -45.17
N LEU A 936 -54.60 -29.63 -44.38
CA LEU A 936 -54.44 -31.04 -44.77
C LEU A 936 -55.77 -31.79 -44.79
N CYS A 937 -56.73 -31.43 -43.94
CA CYS A 937 -58.07 -32.01 -44.00
C CYS A 937 -58.89 -31.48 -45.18
N PHE A 938 -58.66 -30.24 -45.64
CA PHE A 938 -59.40 -29.65 -46.77
C PHE A 938 -58.78 -29.91 -48.15
N ALA A 939 -57.46 -30.12 -48.24
CA ALA A 939 -56.75 -30.33 -49.51
C ALA A 939 -57.29 -31.51 -50.37
N PRO A 940 -57.73 -32.65 -49.81
CA PRO A 940 -58.35 -33.72 -50.59
C PRO A 940 -59.76 -33.38 -51.11
N TYR A 941 -60.44 -32.39 -50.50
CA TYR A 941 -61.79 -31.97 -50.89
C TYR A 941 -61.80 -30.79 -51.86
N LEU A 942 -60.67 -30.08 -52.06
CA LEU A 942 -60.56 -29.02 -53.06
C LEU A 942 -60.89 -29.49 -54.50
N PRO A 943 -60.47 -30.69 -54.96
CA PRO A 943 -60.88 -31.23 -56.27
C PRO A 943 -62.39 -31.52 -56.32
N LEU A 944 -62.98 -31.99 -55.22
CA LEU A 944 -64.43 -32.24 -55.09
C LEU A 944 -65.25 -30.93 -55.10
N LEU A 945 -64.72 -29.86 -54.50
CA LEU A 945 -65.32 -28.52 -54.51
C LEU A 945 -65.25 -27.87 -55.89
N ALA A 946 -64.15 -28.08 -56.64
CA ALA A 946 -64.01 -27.62 -58.02
C ALA A 946 -64.97 -28.35 -58.98
N VAL A 947 -65.15 -29.67 -58.81
CA VAL A 947 -66.15 -30.45 -59.56
C VAL A 947 -67.58 -30.07 -59.15
N GLY A 948 -67.82 -29.78 -57.86
CA GLY A 948 -69.12 -29.32 -57.35
C GLY A 948 -69.53 -27.94 -57.86
N LEU A 949 -68.59 -26.99 -57.99
CA LEU A 949 -68.84 -25.67 -58.57
C LEU A 949 -69.13 -25.76 -60.08
N GLY A 950 -68.49 -26.69 -60.80
CA GLY A 950 -68.83 -27.01 -62.20
C GLY A 950 -70.23 -27.58 -62.38
N PHE A 951 -70.69 -28.41 -61.44
CA PHE A 951 -72.05 -28.99 -61.43
C PHE A 951 -73.13 -27.94 -61.12
N ILE A 952 -72.85 -26.98 -60.23
CA ILE A 952 -73.73 -25.83 -59.97
C ILE A 952 -73.80 -24.92 -61.21
N GLY A 953 -72.68 -24.68 -61.90
CA GLY A 953 -72.66 -23.97 -63.18
C GLY A 953 -73.49 -24.67 -64.26
N LEU A 954 -73.41 -25.99 -64.36
CA LEU A 954 -74.21 -26.81 -65.28
C LEU A 954 -75.70 -26.77 -64.94
N ILE A 955 -76.07 -26.81 -63.65
CA ILE A 955 -77.46 -26.67 -63.19
C ILE A 955 -78.00 -25.26 -63.51
N ILE A 956 -77.20 -24.20 -63.36
CA ILE A 956 -77.60 -22.84 -63.73
C ILE A 956 -77.82 -22.71 -65.25
N VAL A 957 -76.97 -23.32 -66.06
CA VAL A 957 -77.12 -23.36 -67.53
C VAL A 957 -78.33 -24.18 -67.96
N ILE A 958 -78.58 -25.33 -67.33
CA ILE A 958 -79.76 -26.17 -67.59
C ILE A 958 -81.05 -25.45 -67.15
N LEU A 959 -81.06 -24.79 -65.98
CA LEU A 959 -82.20 -23.99 -65.52
C LEU A 959 -82.43 -22.77 -66.43
N TYR A 960 -81.38 -22.10 -66.90
CA TYR A 960 -81.48 -21.02 -67.88
C TYR A 960 -82.08 -21.52 -69.21
N PHE A 961 -81.67 -22.70 -69.68
CA PHE A 961 -82.19 -23.33 -70.89
C PHE A 961 -83.66 -23.77 -70.74
N ILE A 962 -84.03 -24.33 -69.59
CA ILE A 962 -85.42 -24.70 -69.26
C ILE A 962 -86.30 -23.44 -69.15
N PHE A 963 -85.86 -22.38 -68.48
CA PHE A 963 -86.61 -21.13 -68.39
C PHE A 963 -86.70 -20.37 -69.72
N SER A 964 -85.71 -20.48 -70.60
CA SER A 964 -85.75 -19.94 -71.97
C SER A 964 -86.74 -20.69 -72.86
N LEU A 965 -87.00 -21.97 -72.60
CA LEU A 965 -88.01 -22.78 -73.30
C LEU A 965 -89.44 -22.46 -72.84
N PHE A 966 -89.64 -21.96 -71.62
CA PHE A 966 -90.94 -21.52 -71.08
C PHE A 966 -91.29 -20.04 -71.33
N ARG A 967 -90.43 -19.28 -72.03
CA ARG A 967 -90.65 -17.84 -72.34
C ARG A 967 -90.97 -17.56 -73.81
N ARG A 968 -91.42 -18.58 -74.55
CA ARG A 968 -92.24 -18.41 -75.75
C ARG A 968 -93.69 -18.73 -75.44
#